data_AF-A0AB39QPS1-F1
#
_entry.id   AF-A0AB39QPS1-F1
#
_cell.length_a   1.000
_cell.length_b   1.000
_cell.length_c   1.000
_cell.angle_alpha   90.00
_cell.angle_beta   90.00
_cell.angle_gamma   90.00
#
_symmetry.space_group_name_H-M   'P 1'
#
loop_
_entity.id
_entity.type
_entity.pdbx_description
1 polymer ?
#
loop_
_entity_poly.entity_id
_entity_poly.type
_entity_poly.pdbx_seq_one_letter_code
_entity_poly.pdbx_strand_id
1 'polypeptide(L)'
;MQELIGRRRRAGFVGRVEERAAFRRNLGLPPEDERHRFLFHVHGAAGVGKTRLVRELEQIAREAGALTAYVDEGVAGLPEAMAVMARQFAAQGRRFKELERLLATHRERRHEAESALVLGGAEEREGPSAGSLAVARAAQVGLGMVPVAGAFAVALDAERLAEGADRIRARFRSQEDVQLVLSPERILTPVLLTELAGAADAAPWVVLLLDTYERTGPFLDPWLHDVMTTDRYGALPANVVVVTSGQHPFDTARWGSFADFRTDLPLGPFTEAEARGLLADKGVRDEPVVAEVLRLTGGLPVLVSTLAESGPVGPAEVGDPSATAVDRFLKWERDPVRRAAALAGALPRRLDEDVFRSVVDGPEEQADALFAWLRGMPFVSERDGRMSYHGVVRAPMLRLQRLRSPRGWTERHTRLADAYGRRRAEAEADLRPEEPWADEEWRELRLGESYHLLCARPRAALPAVLADLVTACVHGDDAVRPWVRLLAEAGEDADAEAVRTWGADLSEALAGGGLAGLLRLLLGRARGDEPWRATAWALRADALARDGAHEQALEDYGRALALDPALVRAHRGRAVTRGGTGDYEGALADLDRVLELEPDNPWNVILRGEHHRLAGHHDEAVADLSEGIRRNPASEFAWASRGAAHERHGDLDAALADFDHALGLKPDYAWALARRGRVWRGLGDRARRVADLDRALALQPDWAWGRCERGDALRVSGRDEEALADYDRALELDPDYAYAYASRGVSLSNLGRHEEGLADLDRALALNPDYPWALEHRAVILQRMADA
;
A
#
# COMPACT_ATOMS: atom_id res chain seq x y z
N MET A 1 -53.55 -1.56 -0.64
CA MET A 1 -53.05 -1.01 0.66
C MET A 1 -51.92 -1.84 1.25
N GLN A 2 -52.07 -3.16 1.47
CA GLN A 2 -50.97 -4.00 1.99
C GLN A 2 -49.74 -4.10 1.05
N GLU A 3 -49.93 -4.08 -0.27
CA GLU A 3 -48.81 -3.91 -1.21
C GLU A 3 -48.11 -2.55 -1.10
N LEU A 4 -48.87 -1.50 -0.77
CA LEU A 4 -48.38 -0.12 -0.66
C LEU A 4 -47.67 0.11 0.69
N ILE A 5 -48.17 -0.51 1.76
CA ILE A 5 -47.52 -0.62 3.08
C ILE A 5 -46.28 -1.52 2.97
N GLY A 6 -46.35 -2.60 2.20
CA GLY A 6 -45.21 -3.44 1.87
C GLY A 6 -44.15 -2.67 1.07
N ARG A 7 -44.53 -1.90 0.03
CA ARG A 7 -43.62 -1.00 -0.70
C ARG A 7 -43.01 0.07 0.21
N ARG A 8 -43.78 0.65 1.14
CA ARG A 8 -43.27 1.66 2.11
C ARG A 8 -42.38 1.08 3.22
N ARG A 9 -42.63 -0.16 3.69
CA ARG A 9 -41.69 -0.88 4.58
C ARG A 9 -40.43 -1.37 3.86
N ARG A 10 -40.51 -1.59 2.54
CA ARG A 10 -39.41 -2.10 1.69
C ARG A 10 -38.59 -1.01 0.99
N ALA A 11 -39.05 0.24 1.01
CA ALA A 11 -38.24 1.41 0.67
C ALA A 11 -37.02 1.58 1.60
N GLY A 12 -36.94 0.84 2.71
CA GLY A 12 -35.84 0.87 3.68
C GLY A 12 -34.60 0.03 3.36
N PHE A 13 -34.30 -0.23 2.07
CA PHE A 13 -32.93 -0.56 1.69
C PHE A 13 -32.16 0.73 1.43
N VAL A 14 -31.55 1.23 2.50
CA VAL A 14 -30.61 2.34 2.45
C VAL A 14 -29.22 1.79 2.14
N GLY A 15 -28.60 2.33 1.10
CA GLY A 15 -27.28 1.91 0.61
C GLY A 15 -27.30 1.34 -0.81
N ARG A 16 -26.13 1.31 -1.44
CA ARG A 16 -25.88 0.79 -2.80
C ARG A 16 -26.72 1.46 -3.90
N VAL A 17 -26.91 2.77 -3.77
CA VAL A 17 -27.76 3.54 -4.70
C VAL A 17 -27.17 3.52 -6.11
N GLU A 18 -25.85 3.63 -6.22
CA GLU A 18 -25.15 3.69 -7.50
C GLU A 18 -25.21 2.36 -8.25
N GLU A 19 -24.99 1.23 -7.55
CA GLU A 19 -25.03 -0.11 -8.10
C GLU A 19 -26.45 -0.45 -8.59
N ARG A 20 -27.47 -0.12 -7.79
CA ARG A 20 -28.88 -0.27 -8.18
C ARG A 20 -29.24 0.62 -9.36
N ALA A 21 -28.74 1.85 -9.40
CA ALA A 21 -28.97 2.78 -10.50
C ALA A 21 -28.27 2.31 -11.78
N ALA A 22 -27.06 1.75 -11.69
CA ALA A 22 -26.33 1.18 -12.82
C ALA A 22 -27.10 0.02 -13.44
N PHE A 23 -27.55 -0.93 -12.63
CA PHE A 23 -28.36 -2.05 -13.11
C PHE A 23 -29.69 -1.59 -13.74
N ARG A 24 -30.38 -0.65 -13.08
CA ARG A 24 -31.64 -0.08 -13.63
C ARG A 24 -31.41 0.64 -14.96
N ARG A 25 -30.32 1.40 -15.11
CA ARG A 25 -29.97 2.05 -16.38
C ARG A 25 -29.73 1.01 -17.47
N ASN A 26 -29.03 -0.08 -17.15
CA ASN A 26 -28.73 -1.14 -18.11
C ASN A 26 -30.00 -1.78 -18.70
N LEU A 27 -31.00 -2.09 -17.87
CA LEU A 27 -32.29 -2.63 -18.33
C LEU A 27 -33.10 -1.62 -19.17
N GLY A 28 -32.75 -0.34 -19.15
CA GLY A 28 -33.34 0.70 -20.01
C GLY A 28 -32.61 0.90 -21.34
N LEU A 29 -31.45 0.25 -21.54
CA LEU A 29 -30.69 0.32 -22.79
C LEU A 29 -31.03 -0.87 -23.70
N PRO A 30 -31.22 -0.65 -25.01
CA PRO A 30 -31.38 -1.75 -25.94
C PRO A 30 -30.07 -2.60 -25.99
N PRO A 31 -30.15 -3.93 -26.20
CA PRO A 31 -28.96 -4.80 -26.22
C PRO A 31 -27.89 -4.41 -27.25
N GLU A 32 -28.28 -3.71 -28.31
CA GLU A 32 -27.38 -3.23 -29.37
C GLU A 32 -26.59 -1.97 -28.97
N ASP A 33 -26.94 -1.30 -27.87
CA ASP A 33 -26.20 -0.14 -27.36
C ASP A 33 -24.85 -0.62 -26.80
N GLU A 34 -23.74 -0.01 -27.23
CA GLU A 34 -22.39 -0.35 -26.77
C GLU A 34 -22.20 -0.17 -25.25
N ARG A 35 -23.08 0.59 -24.59
CA ARG A 35 -23.09 0.77 -23.12
C ARG A 35 -23.87 -0.33 -22.40
N HIS A 36 -24.59 -1.19 -23.11
CA HIS A 36 -25.28 -2.33 -22.51
C HIS A 36 -24.25 -3.34 -21.96
N ARG A 37 -24.57 -3.95 -20.83
CA ARG A 37 -23.72 -4.91 -20.12
C ARG A 37 -24.54 -6.16 -19.87
N PHE A 38 -24.00 -7.30 -20.27
CA PHE A 38 -24.67 -8.60 -20.21
C PHE A 38 -24.37 -9.35 -18.92
N LEU A 39 -23.28 -8.99 -18.22
CA LEU A 39 -22.84 -9.62 -16.98
C LEU A 39 -22.62 -8.56 -15.89
N PHE A 40 -23.20 -8.76 -14.71
CA PHE A 40 -22.92 -7.99 -13.51
C PHE A 40 -22.28 -8.90 -12.48
N HIS A 41 -21.10 -8.54 -11.98
CA HIS A 41 -20.41 -9.31 -10.94
C HIS A 41 -20.35 -8.52 -9.64
N VAL A 42 -21.10 -8.94 -8.64
CA VAL A 42 -21.06 -8.38 -7.28
C VAL A 42 -20.00 -9.15 -6.49
N HIS A 43 -18.99 -8.47 -5.94
CA HIS A 43 -18.00 -9.14 -5.10
C HIS A 43 -17.60 -8.31 -3.88
N GLY A 44 -16.92 -8.94 -2.92
CA GLY A 44 -16.50 -8.29 -1.68
C GLY A 44 -16.56 -9.22 -0.47
N ALA A 45 -16.10 -8.75 0.69
CA ALA A 45 -16.01 -9.57 1.90
C ALA A 45 -17.37 -10.09 2.40
N ALA A 46 -17.35 -11.05 3.34
CA ALA A 46 -18.58 -11.50 4.00
C ALA A 46 -19.24 -10.35 4.79
N GLY A 47 -20.58 -10.27 4.76
CA GLY A 47 -21.34 -9.30 5.54
C GLY A 47 -21.54 -7.91 4.89
N VAL A 48 -20.90 -7.62 3.75
CA VAL A 48 -21.01 -6.33 3.01
C VAL A 48 -22.35 -6.11 2.28
N GLY A 49 -23.29 -7.06 2.41
CA GLY A 49 -24.65 -6.93 1.87
C GLY A 49 -24.87 -7.47 0.46
N LYS A 50 -23.96 -8.30 -0.09
CA LYS A 50 -24.05 -8.86 -1.45
C LYS A 50 -25.40 -9.52 -1.76
N THR A 51 -25.78 -10.56 -1.01
CA THR A 51 -27.07 -11.27 -1.16
C THR A 51 -28.26 -10.32 -1.11
N ARG A 52 -28.22 -9.31 -0.23
CA ARG A 52 -29.29 -8.31 -0.14
C ARG A 52 -29.35 -7.44 -1.39
N LEU A 53 -28.20 -7.00 -1.91
CA LEU A 53 -28.14 -6.27 -3.19
C LEU A 53 -28.67 -7.13 -4.34
N VAL A 54 -28.24 -8.38 -4.47
CA VAL A 54 -28.70 -9.30 -5.53
C VAL A 54 -30.22 -9.47 -5.50
N ARG A 55 -30.82 -9.61 -4.31
CA ARG A 55 -32.28 -9.67 -4.15
C ARG A 55 -32.98 -8.36 -4.55
N GLU A 56 -32.36 -7.21 -4.29
CA GLU A 56 -32.86 -5.92 -4.77
C GLU A 56 -32.73 -5.80 -6.30
N LEU A 57 -31.65 -6.30 -6.90
CA LEU A 57 -31.49 -6.35 -8.36
C LEU A 57 -32.54 -7.26 -9.00
N GLU A 58 -32.84 -8.42 -8.40
CA GLU A 58 -33.94 -9.30 -8.81
C GLU A 58 -35.28 -8.55 -8.83
N GLN A 59 -35.55 -7.75 -7.79
CA GLN A 59 -36.77 -6.96 -7.70
C GLN A 59 -36.81 -5.84 -8.75
N ILE A 60 -35.70 -5.14 -8.99
CA ILE A 60 -35.58 -4.12 -10.05
C ILE A 60 -35.86 -4.76 -11.42
N ALA A 61 -35.34 -5.96 -11.68
CA ALA A 61 -35.60 -6.69 -12.91
C ALA A 61 -37.09 -7.02 -13.07
N ARG A 62 -37.75 -7.52 -12.02
CA ARG A 62 -39.20 -7.80 -12.04
C ARG A 62 -40.03 -6.54 -12.26
N GLU A 63 -39.65 -5.41 -11.68
CA GLU A 63 -40.30 -4.11 -11.90
C GLU A 63 -40.15 -3.62 -13.35
N ALA A 64 -39.05 -3.99 -14.01
CA ALA A 64 -38.84 -3.77 -15.44
C ALA A 64 -39.55 -4.81 -16.34
N GLY A 65 -40.35 -5.72 -15.75
CA GLY A 65 -41.08 -6.76 -16.48
C GLY A 65 -40.24 -7.98 -16.85
N ALA A 66 -39.05 -8.14 -16.28
CA ALA A 66 -38.19 -9.28 -16.57
C ALA A 66 -38.69 -10.58 -15.92
N LEU A 67 -38.39 -11.71 -16.57
CA LEU A 67 -38.45 -13.03 -15.95
C LEU A 67 -37.14 -13.29 -15.20
N THR A 68 -37.21 -13.71 -13.93
CA THR A 68 -36.00 -13.87 -13.10
C THR A 68 -35.80 -15.30 -12.60
N ALA A 69 -34.54 -15.74 -12.50
CA ALA A 69 -34.20 -16.98 -11.81
C ALA A 69 -33.03 -16.76 -10.86
N TYR A 70 -33.19 -17.14 -9.59
CA TYR A 70 -32.21 -16.99 -8.53
C TYR A 70 -31.68 -18.35 -8.07
N VAL A 71 -30.37 -18.56 -8.13
CA VAL A 71 -29.66 -19.77 -7.70
C VAL A 71 -28.67 -19.39 -6.60
N ASP A 72 -28.68 -20.14 -5.50
CA ASP A 72 -27.78 -19.96 -4.35
C ASP A 72 -26.94 -21.22 -4.08
N GLU A 73 -26.25 -21.26 -2.93
CA GLU A 73 -25.43 -22.39 -2.51
C GLU A 73 -26.20 -23.68 -2.18
N GLY A 74 -27.53 -23.69 -2.33
CA GLY A 74 -28.37 -24.87 -2.13
C GLY A 74 -28.25 -25.92 -3.23
N VAL A 75 -27.53 -25.63 -4.32
CA VAL A 75 -27.33 -26.55 -5.45
C VAL A 75 -25.94 -27.19 -5.41
N ALA A 76 -25.88 -28.49 -5.72
CA ALA A 76 -24.65 -29.28 -5.70
C ALA A 76 -24.05 -29.50 -7.11
N GLY A 77 -24.66 -28.95 -8.16
CA GLY A 77 -24.15 -29.06 -9.53
C GLY A 77 -25.05 -28.38 -10.57
N LEU A 78 -24.58 -28.36 -11.81
CA LEU A 78 -25.23 -27.65 -12.91
C LEU A 78 -26.68 -28.12 -13.21
N PRO A 79 -26.99 -29.44 -13.28
CA PRO A 79 -28.37 -29.88 -13.51
C PRO A 79 -29.35 -29.41 -12.42
N GLU A 80 -28.90 -29.33 -11.17
CA GLU A 80 -29.73 -28.81 -10.07
C GLU A 80 -29.96 -27.30 -10.19
N ALA A 81 -28.93 -26.55 -10.57
CA ALA A 81 -29.06 -25.12 -10.87
C ALA A 81 -30.10 -24.88 -11.99
N MET A 82 -29.99 -25.62 -13.10
CA MET A 82 -30.96 -25.55 -14.21
C MET A 82 -32.38 -25.93 -13.76
N ALA A 83 -32.53 -26.92 -12.87
CA ALA A 83 -33.82 -27.28 -12.34
C ALA A 83 -34.43 -26.21 -11.41
N VAL A 84 -33.59 -25.52 -10.62
CA VAL A 84 -34.03 -24.35 -9.85
C VAL A 84 -34.54 -23.27 -10.79
N MET A 85 -33.79 -22.96 -11.85
CA MET A 85 -34.18 -21.96 -12.85
C MET A 85 -35.52 -22.34 -13.51
N ALA A 86 -35.65 -23.56 -14.03
CA ALA A 86 -36.87 -24.05 -14.69
C ALA A 86 -38.11 -23.92 -13.78
N ARG A 87 -38.00 -24.32 -12.51
CA ARG A 87 -39.10 -24.16 -11.54
C ARG A 87 -39.48 -22.70 -11.30
N GLN A 88 -38.51 -21.81 -11.22
CA GLN A 88 -38.77 -20.39 -10.97
C GLN A 88 -39.39 -19.71 -12.19
N PHE A 89 -38.95 -20.04 -13.41
CA PHE A 89 -39.62 -19.58 -14.63
C PHE A 89 -41.05 -20.13 -14.74
N ALA A 90 -41.27 -21.41 -14.39
CA ALA A 90 -42.60 -22.00 -14.39
C ALA A 90 -43.54 -21.28 -13.41
N ALA A 91 -43.05 -20.87 -12.23
CA ALA A 91 -43.80 -20.06 -11.27
C ALA A 91 -44.15 -18.65 -11.79
N GLN A 92 -43.44 -18.17 -12.81
CA GLN A 92 -43.70 -16.91 -13.53
C GLN A 92 -44.51 -17.13 -14.83
N GLY A 93 -45.06 -18.32 -15.03
CA GLY A 93 -45.90 -18.65 -16.19
C GLY A 93 -45.13 -19.08 -17.44
N ARG A 94 -43.81 -19.30 -17.36
CA ARG A 94 -42.97 -19.80 -18.46
C ARG A 94 -42.37 -21.15 -18.12
N ARG A 95 -43.00 -22.21 -18.61
CA ARG A 95 -42.61 -23.58 -18.31
C ARG A 95 -41.65 -24.13 -19.37
N PHE A 96 -40.44 -24.52 -18.95
CA PHE A 96 -39.43 -25.12 -19.83
C PHE A 96 -39.66 -26.62 -19.93
N LYS A 97 -40.67 -27.01 -20.71
CA LYS A 97 -41.20 -28.38 -20.72
C LYS A 97 -40.14 -29.41 -21.10
N GLU A 98 -39.31 -29.11 -22.10
CA GLU A 98 -38.32 -30.05 -22.58
C GLU A 98 -37.15 -30.18 -21.60
N LEU A 99 -36.72 -29.05 -21.03
CA LEU A 99 -35.69 -29.05 -19.99
C LEU A 99 -36.15 -29.81 -18.73
N GLU A 100 -37.39 -29.59 -18.26
CA GLU A 100 -37.96 -30.32 -17.12
C GLU A 100 -37.99 -31.84 -17.37
N ARG A 101 -38.37 -32.26 -18.59
CA ARG A 101 -38.39 -33.66 -19.00
C ARG A 101 -37.00 -34.27 -18.92
N LEU A 102 -36.00 -33.65 -19.53
CA LEU A 102 -34.62 -34.13 -19.54
C LEU A 102 -33.97 -34.11 -18.16
N LEU A 103 -34.27 -33.12 -17.32
CA LEU A 103 -33.82 -33.07 -15.94
C LEU A 103 -34.43 -34.19 -15.08
N ALA A 104 -35.69 -34.56 -15.32
CA ALA A 104 -36.31 -35.71 -14.67
C ALA A 104 -35.63 -37.01 -15.10
N THR A 105 -35.37 -37.19 -16.40
CA THR A 105 -34.62 -38.34 -16.93
C THR A 105 -33.20 -38.39 -16.36
N HIS A 106 -32.50 -37.26 -16.28
CA HIS A 106 -31.16 -37.18 -15.68
C HIS A 106 -31.16 -37.67 -14.23
N ARG A 107 -32.12 -37.21 -13.41
CA ARG A 107 -32.22 -37.63 -11.99
C ARG A 107 -32.49 -39.12 -11.84
N GLU A 108 -33.42 -39.65 -12.65
CA GLU A 108 -33.73 -41.09 -12.66
C GLU A 108 -32.50 -41.92 -13.04
N ARG A 109 -31.83 -41.56 -14.15
CA ARG A 109 -30.64 -42.26 -14.66
C ARG A 109 -29.44 -42.14 -13.72
N ARG A 110 -29.27 -40.98 -13.08
CA ARG A 110 -28.24 -40.78 -12.05
C ARG A 110 -28.51 -41.64 -10.83
N HIS A 111 -29.76 -41.71 -10.35
CA HIS A 111 -30.12 -42.57 -9.22
C HIS A 111 -29.96 -44.06 -9.54
N GLU A 112 -30.29 -44.48 -10.77
CA GLU A 112 -30.00 -45.85 -11.27
C GLU A 112 -28.49 -46.14 -11.30
N ALA A 113 -27.65 -45.18 -11.70
CA ALA A 113 -26.20 -45.33 -11.71
C ALA A 113 -25.60 -45.36 -10.29
N GLU A 114 -26.04 -44.48 -9.40
CA GLU A 114 -25.59 -44.41 -8.01
C GLU A 114 -26.01 -45.66 -7.21
N SER A 115 -27.25 -46.13 -7.38
CA SER A 115 -27.72 -47.38 -6.75
C SER A 115 -26.98 -48.62 -7.26
N ALA A 116 -26.57 -48.63 -8.53
CA ALA A 116 -25.75 -49.71 -9.09
C ALA A 116 -24.31 -49.72 -8.55
N LEU A 117 -23.73 -48.54 -8.28
CA LEU A 117 -22.40 -48.42 -7.67
C LEU A 117 -22.37 -48.89 -6.20
N VAL A 118 -23.50 -48.73 -5.49
CA VAL A 118 -23.66 -49.20 -4.10
C VAL A 118 -23.90 -50.71 -4.01
N LEU A 119 -24.52 -51.32 -5.04
CA LEU A 119 -24.81 -52.77 -5.09
C LEU A 119 -23.70 -53.60 -5.78
N GLY A 120 -22.79 -52.95 -6.51
CA GLY A 120 -21.72 -53.60 -7.28
C GLY A 120 -20.45 -53.89 -6.47
N GLY A 121 -20.56 -54.75 -5.46
CA GLY A 121 -19.41 -55.37 -4.82
C GLY A 121 -18.92 -56.59 -5.62
N ALA A 122 -17.71 -56.50 -6.15
CA ALA A 122 -16.85 -57.61 -6.60
C ALA A 122 -17.40 -58.59 -7.66
N GLU A 123 -17.27 -58.25 -8.95
CA GLU A 123 -17.06 -59.24 -10.03
C GLU A 123 -15.98 -58.76 -11.03
N GLU A 124 -15.23 -59.73 -11.58
CA GLU A 124 -13.93 -59.60 -12.23
C GLU A 124 -13.95 -59.10 -13.71
N ARG A 125 -12.93 -58.28 -14.03
CA ARG A 125 -12.13 -58.20 -15.29
C ARG A 125 -12.77 -57.70 -16.61
N GLU A 126 -12.42 -56.47 -16.99
CA GLU A 126 -11.81 -56.06 -18.27
C GLU A 126 -11.19 -54.65 -18.07
N GLY A 127 -9.99 -54.38 -18.61
CA GLY A 127 -9.32 -53.08 -18.43
C GLY A 127 -10.05 -51.93 -19.13
N PRO A 128 -9.88 -50.66 -18.70
CA PRO A 128 -10.64 -49.53 -19.22
C PRO A 128 -10.44 -49.34 -20.73
N SER A 129 -11.53 -49.09 -21.46
CA SER A 129 -11.45 -48.80 -22.89
C SER A 129 -10.67 -47.51 -23.17
N ALA A 130 -9.98 -47.42 -24.31
CA ALA A 130 -9.26 -46.20 -24.70
C ALA A 130 -10.19 -44.96 -24.73
N GLY A 131 -11.48 -45.16 -25.02
CA GLY A 131 -12.51 -44.12 -24.98
C GLY A 131 -13.02 -43.74 -23.59
N SER A 132 -12.89 -44.58 -22.57
CA SER A 132 -13.23 -44.23 -21.17
C SER A 132 -12.08 -43.55 -20.44
N LEU A 133 -10.83 -43.87 -20.78
CA LEU A 133 -9.66 -43.11 -20.34
C LEU A 133 -9.69 -41.65 -20.80
N ALA A 134 -10.12 -41.39 -22.05
CA ALA A 134 -10.29 -40.02 -22.55
C ALA A 134 -11.40 -39.26 -21.82
N VAL A 135 -12.53 -39.91 -21.51
CA VAL A 135 -13.65 -39.31 -20.76
C VAL A 135 -13.28 -39.10 -19.29
N ALA A 136 -12.55 -40.02 -18.65
CA ALA A 136 -12.12 -39.89 -17.27
C ALA A 136 -11.10 -38.75 -17.08
N ARG A 137 -10.19 -38.54 -18.05
CA ARG A 137 -9.29 -37.38 -18.08
C ARG A 137 -10.04 -36.07 -18.30
N ALA A 138 -11.10 -36.05 -19.11
CA ALA A 138 -11.98 -34.89 -19.25
C ALA A 138 -12.81 -34.64 -17.97
N ALA A 139 -13.23 -35.70 -17.27
CA ALA A 139 -13.98 -35.63 -16.02
C ALA A 139 -13.10 -35.20 -14.83
N GLN A 140 -11.79 -35.47 -14.84
CA GLN A 140 -10.83 -34.92 -13.85
C GLN A 140 -10.81 -33.38 -13.84
N VAL A 141 -11.20 -32.74 -14.94
CA VAL A 141 -11.31 -31.27 -15.05
C VAL A 141 -12.69 -30.76 -14.58
N GLY A 142 -13.70 -31.62 -14.45
CA GLY A 142 -15.09 -31.26 -14.11
C GLY A 142 -15.66 -31.83 -12.80
N LEU A 143 -14.98 -32.78 -12.14
CA LEU A 143 -15.45 -33.44 -10.90
C LEU A 143 -14.70 -33.00 -9.63
N GLY A 144 -13.88 -31.95 -9.70
CA GLY A 144 -13.44 -31.28 -8.50
C GLY A 144 -14.65 -30.66 -7.80
N MET A 145 -15.04 -31.23 -6.66
CA MET A 145 -16.05 -30.72 -5.69
C MET A 145 -17.49 -31.25 -5.85
N VAL A 146 -17.75 -32.47 -5.35
CA VAL A 146 -19.10 -32.87 -4.91
C VAL A 146 -19.05 -33.19 -3.42
N PRO A 147 -19.66 -32.39 -2.52
CA PRO A 147 -19.68 -32.69 -1.09
C PRO A 147 -21.08 -33.07 -0.60
N VAL A 148 -21.54 -34.32 -0.76
CA VAL A 148 -22.56 -34.90 0.14
C VAL A 148 -22.43 -36.44 0.27
N ALA A 149 -21.54 -36.86 1.16
CA ALA A 149 -21.64 -37.98 2.13
C ALA A 149 -20.22 -38.29 2.61
N GLY A 150 -20.04 -38.62 3.88
CA GLY A 150 -18.76 -38.50 4.59
C GLY A 150 -17.58 -39.30 4.02
N ALA A 151 -16.38 -38.72 4.23
CA ALA A 151 -15.04 -39.28 4.05
C ALA A 151 -14.64 -39.67 2.60
N PHE A 152 -13.41 -39.28 2.24
CA PHE A 152 -12.70 -39.50 0.96
C PHE A 152 -12.88 -38.46 -0.14
N ALA A 153 -12.31 -37.27 0.06
CA ALA A 153 -11.60 -36.58 -1.03
C ALA A 153 -10.23 -37.26 -1.22
N VAL A 154 -10.23 -38.44 -1.83
CA VAL A 154 -8.99 -39.06 -2.33
C VAL A 154 -8.82 -38.58 -3.76
N ALA A 155 -7.62 -38.13 -4.12
CA ALA A 155 -7.23 -37.96 -5.52
C ALA A 155 -7.45 -39.30 -6.24
N LEU A 156 -8.60 -39.45 -6.90
CA LEU A 156 -8.92 -40.69 -7.61
C LEU A 156 -8.16 -40.73 -8.92
N ASP A 157 -7.45 -41.84 -9.12
CA ASP A 157 -6.72 -42.16 -10.34
C ASP A 157 -7.67 -42.19 -11.56
N ALA A 158 -7.18 -41.71 -12.71
CA ALA A 158 -7.96 -41.62 -13.95
C ALA A 158 -8.47 -43.00 -14.41
N GLU A 159 -7.75 -44.08 -14.08
CA GLU A 159 -8.14 -45.45 -14.40
C GLU A 159 -9.37 -45.92 -13.61
N ARG A 160 -9.48 -45.61 -12.31
CA ARG A 160 -10.66 -45.96 -11.49
C ARG A 160 -11.91 -45.17 -11.91
N LEU A 161 -11.74 -43.93 -12.35
CA LEU A 161 -12.81 -43.13 -12.95
C LEU A 161 -13.25 -43.70 -14.31
N ALA A 162 -12.30 -44.18 -15.13
CA ALA A 162 -12.58 -44.81 -16.42
C ALA A 162 -13.35 -46.13 -16.26
N GLU A 163 -13.00 -46.95 -15.26
CA GLU A 163 -13.73 -48.17 -14.89
C GLU A 163 -15.17 -47.88 -14.39
N GLY A 164 -15.36 -46.77 -13.69
CA GLY A 164 -16.70 -46.26 -13.34
C GLY A 164 -17.51 -45.86 -14.58
N ALA A 165 -16.88 -45.14 -15.52
CA ALA A 165 -17.53 -44.67 -16.74
C ALA A 165 -17.92 -45.80 -17.71
N ASP A 166 -17.12 -46.86 -17.84
CA ASP A 166 -17.45 -48.03 -18.67
C ASP A 166 -18.61 -48.85 -18.08
N ARG A 167 -18.68 -49.01 -16.76
CA ARG A 167 -19.82 -49.66 -16.07
C ARG A 167 -21.13 -48.91 -16.26
N ILE A 168 -21.07 -47.58 -16.24
CA ILE A 168 -22.19 -46.69 -16.53
C ILE A 168 -22.60 -46.85 -18.01
N ARG A 169 -21.65 -46.83 -18.95
CA ARG A 169 -21.90 -47.02 -20.39
C ARG A 169 -22.59 -48.33 -20.74
N ALA A 170 -22.15 -49.45 -20.17
CA ALA A 170 -22.68 -50.78 -20.47
C ALA A 170 -24.15 -50.97 -20.07
N ARG A 171 -24.69 -50.09 -19.21
CA ARG A 171 -26.02 -50.24 -18.60
C ARG A 171 -27.09 -49.38 -19.28
N PHE A 172 -26.71 -48.34 -20.01
CA PHE A 172 -27.64 -47.48 -20.73
C PHE A 172 -27.81 -47.96 -22.18
N ARG A 173 -29.07 -48.01 -22.64
CA ARG A 173 -29.42 -48.46 -23.99
C ARG A 173 -29.26 -47.38 -25.06
N SER A 174 -29.10 -46.13 -24.65
CA SER A 174 -28.93 -44.96 -25.52
C SER A 174 -27.62 -44.23 -25.21
N GLN A 175 -26.87 -43.87 -26.24
CA GLN A 175 -25.69 -43.01 -26.13
C GLN A 175 -26.03 -41.63 -25.54
N GLU A 176 -27.25 -41.18 -25.74
CA GLU A 176 -27.76 -39.91 -25.21
C GLU A 176 -27.99 -39.98 -23.69
N ASP A 177 -28.51 -41.11 -23.18
CA ASP A 177 -28.67 -41.34 -21.72
C ASP A 177 -27.31 -41.39 -21.01
N VAL A 178 -26.30 -41.98 -21.65
CA VAL A 178 -24.92 -42.00 -21.15
C VAL A 178 -24.37 -40.57 -21.03
N GLN A 179 -24.53 -39.77 -22.09
CA GLN A 179 -24.07 -38.37 -22.08
C GLN A 179 -24.84 -37.52 -21.08
N LEU A 180 -26.14 -37.77 -20.91
CA LEU A 180 -26.97 -37.07 -19.93
C LEU A 180 -26.48 -37.31 -18.50
N VAL A 181 -25.87 -38.47 -18.18
CA VAL A 181 -25.30 -38.74 -16.86
C VAL A 181 -23.85 -38.26 -16.73
N LEU A 182 -23.00 -38.52 -17.72
CA LEU A 182 -21.55 -38.26 -17.65
C LEU A 182 -21.14 -36.83 -18.02
N SER A 183 -21.91 -36.17 -18.89
CA SER A 183 -21.64 -34.81 -19.39
C SER A 183 -22.97 -34.07 -19.61
N PRO A 184 -23.80 -33.93 -18.55
CA PRO A 184 -25.15 -33.39 -18.64
C PRO A 184 -25.20 -32.02 -19.31
N GLU A 185 -24.17 -31.20 -19.16
CA GLU A 185 -24.06 -29.87 -19.76
C GLU A 185 -24.14 -29.89 -21.29
N ARG A 186 -23.71 -30.97 -21.95
CA ARG A 186 -23.75 -31.09 -23.41
C ARG A 186 -25.15 -31.28 -23.96
N ILE A 187 -26.06 -31.86 -23.17
CA ILE A 187 -27.44 -32.13 -23.57
C ILE A 187 -28.39 -31.09 -23.00
N LEU A 188 -28.23 -30.73 -21.72
CA LEU A 188 -29.14 -29.82 -21.03
C LEU A 188 -28.93 -28.35 -21.41
N THR A 189 -27.69 -27.90 -21.67
CA THR A 189 -27.42 -26.48 -21.97
C THR A 189 -28.06 -26.02 -23.29
N PRO A 190 -27.95 -26.76 -24.42
CA PRO A 190 -28.61 -26.34 -25.66
C PRO A 190 -30.14 -26.21 -25.53
N VAL A 191 -30.75 -27.12 -24.77
CA VAL A 191 -32.20 -27.08 -24.48
C VAL A 191 -32.55 -25.89 -23.59
N LEU A 192 -31.74 -25.62 -22.55
CA LEU A 192 -31.90 -24.43 -21.73
C LEU A 192 -31.82 -23.16 -22.58
N LEU A 193 -30.83 -23.02 -23.47
CA LEU A 193 -30.67 -21.83 -24.32
C LEU A 193 -31.85 -21.64 -25.28
N THR A 194 -32.39 -22.74 -25.83
CA THR A 194 -33.59 -22.72 -26.66
C THR A 194 -34.82 -22.25 -25.89
N GLU A 195 -35.02 -22.76 -24.68
CA GLU A 195 -36.15 -22.38 -23.81
C GLU A 195 -36.00 -20.94 -23.28
N LEU A 196 -34.76 -20.50 -22.99
CA LEU A 196 -34.44 -19.12 -22.65
C LEU A 196 -34.73 -18.17 -23.80
N ALA A 197 -34.43 -18.55 -25.05
CA ALA A 197 -34.81 -17.78 -26.24
C ALA A 197 -36.33 -17.60 -26.33
N GLY A 198 -37.09 -18.68 -26.12
CA GLY A 198 -38.55 -18.60 -26.07
C GLY A 198 -39.09 -17.75 -24.90
N ALA A 199 -38.39 -17.72 -23.77
CA ALA A 199 -38.72 -16.83 -22.64
C ALA A 199 -38.42 -15.37 -22.95
N ALA A 200 -37.29 -15.12 -23.62
CA ALA A 200 -36.81 -13.82 -24.09
C ALA A 200 -37.74 -13.20 -25.15
N ASP A 201 -38.38 -13.99 -26.01
CA ASP A 201 -39.40 -13.47 -26.94
C ASP A 201 -40.66 -12.94 -26.23
N ALA A 202 -40.82 -13.34 -24.97
CA ALA A 202 -42.08 -13.25 -24.24
C ALA A 202 -42.02 -12.31 -23.03
N ALA A 203 -40.85 -11.71 -22.78
CA ALA A 203 -40.57 -10.72 -21.76
C ALA A 203 -39.47 -9.76 -22.26
N PRO A 204 -39.47 -8.48 -21.86
CA PRO A 204 -38.44 -7.54 -22.29
C PRO A 204 -37.02 -7.99 -21.90
N TRP A 205 -36.90 -8.68 -20.76
CA TRP A 205 -35.63 -9.18 -20.24
C TRP A 205 -35.80 -10.54 -19.56
N VAL A 206 -34.72 -11.32 -19.56
CA VAL A 206 -34.54 -12.47 -18.69
C VAL A 206 -33.31 -12.23 -17.82
N VAL A 207 -33.43 -12.38 -16.50
CA VAL A 207 -32.32 -12.14 -15.57
C VAL A 207 -32.00 -13.39 -14.78
N LEU A 208 -30.76 -13.87 -14.91
CA LEU A 208 -30.24 -15.03 -14.17
C LEU A 208 -29.35 -14.52 -13.04
N LEU A 209 -29.69 -14.84 -11.80
CA LEU A 209 -28.95 -14.41 -10.59
C LEU A 209 -28.31 -15.63 -9.92
N LEU A 210 -26.98 -15.62 -9.83
CA LEU A 210 -26.15 -16.69 -9.27
C LEU A 210 -25.41 -16.17 -8.03
N ASP A 211 -25.94 -16.44 -6.84
CA ASP A 211 -25.38 -15.98 -5.57
C ASP A 211 -24.45 -17.03 -4.92
N THR A 212 -23.65 -16.59 -3.95
CA THR A 212 -22.67 -17.41 -3.23
C THR A 212 -21.69 -18.11 -4.18
N TYR A 213 -21.17 -17.33 -5.14
CA TYR A 213 -20.34 -17.80 -6.24
C TYR A 213 -18.99 -18.36 -5.80
N GLU A 214 -18.52 -18.05 -4.58
CA GLU A 214 -17.37 -18.72 -3.99
C GLU A 214 -17.58 -20.23 -3.76
N ARG A 215 -18.86 -20.68 -3.70
CA ARG A 215 -19.21 -22.11 -3.54
C ARG A 215 -19.72 -22.74 -4.82
N THR A 216 -20.49 -22.00 -5.62
CA THR A 216 -21.08 -22.51 -6.86
C THR A 216 -20.18 -22.28 -8.08
N GLY A 217 -19.27 -21.31 -8.02
CA GLY A 217 -18.30 -20.96 -9.05
C GLY A 217 -17.41 -22.11 -9.53
N PRO A 218 -16.91 -23.03 -8.68
CA PRO A 218 -16.09 -24.16 -9.15
C PRO A 218 -16.71 -24.96 -10.31
N PHE A 219 -18.04 -25.10 -10.34
CA PHE A 219 -18.75 -25.76 -11.45
C PHE A 219 -19.56 -24.81 -12.35
N LEU A 220 -19.98 -23.63 -11.86
CA LEU A 220 -20.72 -22.67 -12.67
C LEU A 220 -19.83 -21.74 -13.50
N ASP A 221 -18.63 -21.40 -13.04
CA ASP A 221 -17.76 -20.42 -13.69
C ASP A 221 -17.24 -20.89 -15.06
N PRO A 222 -16.72 -22.12 -15.22
CA PRO A 222 -16.33 -22.61 -16.54
C PRO A 222 -17.53 -22.68 -17.51
N TRP A 223 -18.68 -23.16 -17.03
CA TRP A 223 -19.89 -23.30 -17.82
C TRP A 223 -20.46 -21.94 -18.25
N LEU A 224 -20.55 -20.99 -17.33
CA LEU A 224 -21.08 -19.66 -17.61
C LEU A 224 -20.19 -18.92 -18.60
N HIS A 225 -18.86 -19.01 -18.43
CA HIS A 225 -17.91 -18.47 -19.38
C HIS A 225 -18.15 -19.03 -20.78
N ASP A 226 -18.21 -20.36 -20.94
CA ASP A 226 -18.49 -20.99 -22.24
C ASP A 226 -19.81 -20.51 -22.86
N VAL A 227 -20.89 -20.42 -22.07
CA VAL A 227 -22.21 -19.96 -22.53
C VAL A 227 -22.20 -18.49 -22.99
N MET A 228 -21.41 -17.63 -22.35
CA MET A 228 -21.42 -16.19 -22.64
C MET A 228 -20.39 -15.77 -23.70
N THR A 229 -19.32 -16.55 -23.89
CA THR A 229 -18.17 -16.17 -24.73
C THR A 229 -18.00 -17.02 -25.98
N THR A 230 -18.71 -18.16 -26.08
CA THR A 230 -18.59 -19.10 -27.20
C THR A 230 -19.95 -19.49 -27.74
N ASP A 231 -19.97 -20.14 -28.91
CA ASP A 231 -21.15 -20.73 -29.53
C ASP A 231 -21.29 -22.24 -29.25
N ARG A 232 -20.45 -22.79 -28.36
CA ARG A 232 -20.31 -24.24 -28.09
C ARG A 232 -21.64 -24.96 -27.83
N TYR A 233 -22.55 -24.32 -27.11
CA TYR A 233 -23.84 -24.89 -26.72
C TYR A 233 -25.03 -24.26 -27.46
N GLY A 234 -24.79 -23.27 -28.33
CA GLY A 234 -25.80 -22.39 -28.89
C GLY A 234 -25.65 -20.94 -28.40
N ALA A 235 -26.43 -20.02 -28.99
CA ALA A 235 -26.36 -18.60 -28.67
C ALA A 235 -27.27 -18.24 -27.48
N LEU A 236 -26.74 -17.46 -26.53
CA LEU A 236 -27.54 -16.84 -25.49
C LEU A 236 -28.27 -15.61 -26.06
N PRO A 237 -29.58 -15.44 -25.83
CA PRO A 237 -30.32 -14.27 -26.32
C PRO A 237 -29.77 -12.95 -25.76
N ALA A 238 -29.74 -11.90 -26.58
CA ALA A 238 -29.17 -10.60 -26.20
C ALA A 238 -29.94 -9.87 -25.08
N ASN A 239 -31.18 -10.27 -24.82
CA ASN A 239 -31.97 -9.77 -23.70
C ASN A 239 -31.88 -10.65 -22.44
N VAL A 240 -30.87 -11.50 -22.34
CA VAL A 240 -30.49 -12.18 -21.09
C VAL A 240 -29.40 -11.39 -20.39
N VAL A 241 -29.63 -11.02 -19.13
CA VAL A 241 -28.61 -10.42 -18.25
C VAL A 241 -28.29 -11.37 -17.12
N VAL A 242 -27.01 -11.62 -16.87
CA VAL A 242 -26.53 -12.47 -15.78
C VAL A 242 -25.99 -11.62 -14.65
N VAL A 243 -26.36 -11.94 -13.41
CA VAL A 243 -25.83 -11.34 -12.19
C VAL A 243 -25.16 -12.44 -11.39
N THR A 244 -23.85 -12.34 -11.13
CA THR A 244 -23.13 -13.24 -10.23
C THR A 244 -22.77 -12.51 -8.93
N SER A 245 -22.69 -13.22 -7.81
CA SER A 245 -22.33 -12.62 -6.52
C SER A 245 -21.42 -13.54 -5.70
N GLY A 246 -20.18 -13.10 -5.43
CA GLY A 246 -19.14 -13.90 -4.79
C GLY A 246 -18.23 -13.12 -3.85
N GLN A 247 -17.17 -13.75 -3.33
CA GLN A 247 -16.20 -13.05 -2.47
C GLN A 247 -15.03 -12.43 -3.22
N HIS A 248 -14.69 -12.99 -4.38
CA HIS A 248 -13.52 -12.60 -5.16
C HIS A 248 -13.95 -12.02 -6.50
N PRO A 249 -13.15 -11.11 -7.07
CA PRO A 249 -13.32 -10.73 -8.47
C PRO A 249 -13.11 -11.96 -9.37
N PHE A 250 -13.70 -11.91 -10.57
CA PHE A 250 -13.43 -12.92 -11.59
C PHE A 250 -11.95 -13.00 -11.96
N ASP A 251 -11.49 -14.22 -12.28
CA ASP A 251 -10.16 -14.45 -12.80
C ASP A 251 -9.95 -13.73 -14.14
N THR A 252 -9.00 -12.80 -14.16
CA THR A 252 -8.60 -12.04 -15.35
C THR A 252 -8.13 -12.93 -16.50
N ALA A 253 -7.51 -14.08 -16.21
CA ALA A 253 -7.03 -14.99 -17.25
C ALA A 253 -8.18 -15.62 -18.05
N ARG A 254 -9.32 -15.85 -17.38
CA ARG A 254 -10.52 -16.40 -18.00
C ARG A 254 -11.42 -15.31 -18.59
N TRP A 255 -11.77 -14.32 -17.77
CA TRP A 255 -12.79 -13.33 -18.11
C TRP A 255 -12.25 -12.05 -18.77
N GLY A 256 -10.93 -11.94 -18.96
CA GLY A 256 -10.28 -10.71 -19.45
C GLY A 256 -10.76 -10.24 -20.82
N SER A 257 -11.03 -11.16 -21.75
CA SER A 257 -11.55 -10.85 -23.09
C SER A 257 -13.02 -10.37 -23.09
N PHE A 258 -13.75 -10.58 -21.99
CA PHE A 258 -15.16 -10.22 -21.85
C PHE A 258 -15.37 -8.99 -20.95
N ALA A 259 -14.31 -8.27 -20.61
CA ALA A 259 -14.35 -7.15 -19.66
C ALA A 259 -15.29 -6.01 -20.10
N ASP A 260 -15.34 -5.69 -21.39
CA ASP A 260 -16.16 -4.59 -21.93
C ASP A 260 -17.67 -4.85 -21.86
N PHE A 261 -18.06 -6.12 -21.78
CA PHE A 261 -19.47 -6.57 -21.72
C PHE A 261 -19.94 -6.81 -20.28
N ARG A 262 -19.07 -6.56 -19.30
CA ARG A 262 -19.30 -6.81 -17.88
C ARG A 262 -19.28 -5.51 -17.08
N THR A 263 -20.14 -5.42 -16.07
CA THR A 263 -20.01 -4.45 -14.97
C THR A 263 -19.48 -5.17 -13.75
N ASP A 264 -18.36 -4.69 -13.21
CA ASP A 264 -17.83 -5.16 -11.94
C ASP A 264 -18.34 -4.26 -10.80
N LEU A 265 -18.87 -4.87 -9.73
CA LEU A 265 -19.50 -4.21 -8.59
C LEU A 265 -18.80 -4.61 -7.27
N PRO A 266 -17.62 -4.04 -6.97
CA PRO A 266 -16.90 -4.29 -5.73
C PRO A 266 -17.61 -3.64 -4.53
N LEU A 267 -17.96 -4.42 -3.52
CA LEU A 267 -18.63 -3.97 -2.30
C LEU A 267 -17.68 -3.98 -1.10
N GLY A 268 -17.39 -2.80 -0.57
CA GLY A 268 -16.80 -2.62 0.77
C GLY A 268 -17.86 -2.56 1.88
N PRO A 269 -17.52 -2.26 3.14
CA PRO A 269 -18.50 -1.82 4.14
C PRO A 269 -19.33 -0.62 3.64
N PHE A 270 -20.46 -0.33 4.28
CA PHE A 270 -21.18 0.91 4.00
C PHE A 270 -20.30 2.11 4.31
N THR A 271 -20.41 3.12 3.46
CA THR A 271 -19.94 4.46 3.80
C THR A 271 -20.67 4.96 5.05
N GLU A 272 -20.07 5.92 5.74
CA GLU A 272 -20.72 6.52 6.91
C GLU A 272 -22.11 7.07 6.58
N ALA A 273 -22.28 7.71 5.41
CA ALA A 273 -23.57 8.21 4.95
C ALA A 273 -24.61 7.09 4.76
N GLU A 274 -24.23 5.97 4.14
CA GLU A 274 -25.13 4.82 3.96
C GLU A 274 -25.51 4.17 5.29
N ALA A 275 -24.54 3.99 6.19
CA ALA A 275 -24.77 3.39 7.50
C ALA A 275 -25.64 4.29 8.38
N ARG A 276 -25.40 5.61 8.38
CA ARG A 276 -26.27 6.61 9.05
C ARG A 276 -27.68 6.59 8.48
N GLY A 277 -27.81 6.50 7.16
CA GLY A 277 -29.12 6.39 6.51
C GLY A 277 -29.87 5.13 6.94
N LEU A 278 -29.20 3.97 6.99
CA LEU A 278 -29.80 2.72 7.48
C LEU A 278 -30.25 2.83 8.94
N LEU A 279 -29.45 3.47 9.80
CA LEU A 279 -29.78 3.70 11.20
C LEU A 279 -31.00 4.62 11.36
N ALA A 280 -31.03 5.72 10.59
CA ALA A 280 -32.13 6.68 10.62
C ALA A 280 -33.47 6.06 10.18
N ASP A 281 -33.44 5.17 9.18
CA ASP A 281 -34.62 4.42 8.71
C ASP A 281 -35.15 3.43 9.75
N LYS A 282 -34.25 2.92 10.59
CA LYS A 282 -34.58 2.05 11.74
C LYS A 282 -34.93 2.85 13.00
N GLY A 283 -34.93 4.18 12.94
CA GLY A 283 -35.29 5.06 14.04
C GLY A 283 -34.16 5.42 15.00
N VAL A 284 -32.92 4.98 14.73
CA VAL A 284 -31.73 5.33 15.52
C VAL A 284 -31.13 6.62 14.95
N ARG A 285 -31.29 7.73 15.67
CA ARG A 285 -30.84 9.07 15.23
C ARG A 285 -29.97 9.81 16.24
N ASP A 286 -29.84 9.29 17.46
CA ASP A 286 -29.04 9.93 18.50
C ASP A 286 -27.54 9.75 18.19
N GLU A 287 -26.81 10.86 18.10
CA GLU A 287 -25.44 10.89 17.57
C GLU A 287 -24.45 10.02 18.36
N PRO A 288 -24.45 10.02 19.71
CA PRO A 288 -23.60 9.13 20.49
C PRO A 288 -23.90 7.64 20.24
N VAL A 289 -25.18 7.29 19.99
CA VAL A 289 -25.59 5.92 19.68
C VAL A 289 -25.16 5.53 18.27
N VAL A 290 -25.34 6.43 17.31
CA VAL A 290 -24.91 6.23 15.92
C VAL A 290 -23.39 6.06 15.84
N ALA A 291 -22.62 6.92 16.49
CA ALA A 291 -21.16 6.84 16.54
C ALA A 291 -20.69 5.50 17.12
N GLU A 292 -21.33 5.03 18.21
CA GLU A 292 -20.99 3.74 18.83
C GLU A 292 -21.34 2.55 17.92
N VAL A 293 -22.50 2.57 17.26
CA VAL A 293 -22.87 1.53 16.29
C VAL A 293 -21.90 1.50 15.11
N LEU A 294 -21.52 2.66 14.55
CA LEU A 294 -20.56 2.72 13.45
C LEU A 294 -19.19 2.18 13.87
N ARG A 295 -18.71 2.56 15.06
CA ARG A 295 -17.45 2.07 15.65
C ARG A 295 -17.47 0.56 15.86
N LEU A 296 -18.57 0.01 16.40
CA LEU A 296 -18.67 -1.42 16.65
C LEU A 296 -18.82 -2.22 15.35
N THR A 297 -19.49 -1.69 14.35
CA THR A 297 -19.80 -2.45 13.14
C THR A 297 -18.77 -2.28 12.02
N GLY A 298 -17.96 -1.22 12.07
CA GLY A 298 -17.06 -0.85 10.98
C GLY A 298 -17.80 -0.59 9.67
N GLY A 299 -19.07 -0.15 9.75
CA GLY A 299 -19.94 0.05 8.59
C GLY A 299 -20.46 -1.24 7.96
N LEU A 300 -20.25 -2.42 8.55
CA LEU A 300 -20.78 -3.68 8.01
C LEU A 300 -22.33 -3.67 8.01
N PRO A 301 -22.99 -3.70 6.84
CA PRO A 301 -24.45 -3.56 6.75
C PRO A 301 -25.23 -4.53 7.61
N VAL A 302 -24.77 -5.78 7.69
CA VAL A 302 -25.43 -6.83 8.47
C VAL A 302 -25.37 -6.54 9.98
N LEU A 303 -24.26 -5.99 10.47
CA LEU A 303 -24.09 -5.69 11.89
C LEU A 303 -24.78 -4.38 12.25
N VAL A 304 -24.70 -3.36 11.38
CA VAL A 304 -25.46 -2.12 11.51
C VAL A 304 -26.95 -2.42 11.62
N SER A 305 -27.50 -3.26 10.74
CA SER A 305 -28.92 -3.65 10.81
C SER A 305 -29.25 -4.44 12.09
N THR A 306 -28.34 -5.31 12.55
CA THR A 306 -28.56 -6.13 13.76
C THR A 306 -28.63 -5.24 15.00
N LEU A 307 -27.72 -4.27 15.14
CA LEU A 307 -27.73 -3.32 16.27
C LEU A 307 -28.82 -2.27 16.16
N ALA A 308 -29.21 -1.88 14.95
CA ALA A 308 -30.34 -0.97 14.76
C ALA A 308 -31.67 -1.63 15.17
N GLU A 309 -31.81 -2.94 14.96
CA GLU A 309 -33.01 -3.70 15.30
C GLU A 309 -33.23 -3.87 16.81
N SER A 310 -32.19 -3.79 17.64
CA SER A 310 -32.34 -3.79 19.09
C SER A 310 -32.88 -2.47 19.66
N GLY A 311 -32.95 -1.40 18.84
CA GLY A 311 -33.48 -0.09 19.23
C GLY A 311 -32.78 0.54 20.45
N PRO A 312 -31.44 0.63 20.48
CA PRO A 312 -30.71 1.18 21.62
C PRO A 312 -31.07 2.65 21.85
N VAL A 313 -31.38 3.01 23.10
CA VAL A 313 -31.77 4.38 23.48
C VAL A 313 -30.59 5.18 24.05
N GLY A 314 -29.45 4.52 24.31
CA GLY A 314 -28.20 5.15 24.72
C GLY A 314 -26.97 4.30 24.36
N PRO A 315 -25.74 4.88 24.34
CA PRO A 315 -24.52 4.19 23.89
C PRO A 315 -24.19 2.94 24.69
N ALA A 316 -24.46 2.93 25.99
CA ALA A 316 -24.21 1.78 26.87
C ALA A 316 -25.15 0.58 26.61
N GLU A 317 -26.25 0.79 25.88
CA GLU A 317 -27.22 -0.25 25.52
C GLU A 317 -26.93 -0.86 24.15
N VAL A 318 -25.95 -0.32 23.41
CA VAL A 318 -25.49 -0.90 22.15
C VAL A 318 -24.72 -2.18 22.45
N GLY A 319 -25.38 -3.32 22.26
CA GLY A 319 -24.76 -4.63 22.47
C GLY A 319 -23.59 -4.89 21.50
N ASP A 320 -22.69 -5.80 21.88
CA ASP A 320 -21.56 -6.17 21.02
C ASP A 320 -22.02 -7.17 19.93
N PRO A 321 -21.91 -6.83 18.62
CA PRO A 321 -22.38 -7.69 17.53
C PRO A 321 -21.36 -8.77 17.12
N SER A 322 -20.19 -8.83 17.77
CA SER A 322 -19.04 -9.60 17.28
C SER A 322 -19.28 -11.09 17.33
N ALA A 323 -19.97 -11.60 18.36
CA ALA A 323 -20.36 -13.01 18.41
C ALA A 323 -21.23 -13.39 17.20
N THR A 324 -22.24 -12.57 16.88
CA THR A 324 -23.11 -12.75 15.71
C THR A 324 -22.34 -12.61 14.40
N ALA A 325 -21.38 -11.68 14.32
CA ALA A 325 -20.52 -11.51 13.16
C ALA A 325 -19.67 -12.75 12.90
N VAL A 326 -18.95 -13.22 13.92
CA VAL A 326 -18.10 -14.41 13.86
C VAL A 326 -18.92 -15.66 13.55
N ASP A 327 -20.08 -15.83 14.18
CA ASP A 327 -20.98 -16.94 13.89
C ASP A 327 -21.47 -16.93 12.45
N ARG A 328 -21.64 -15.76 11.83
CA ARG A 328 -21.95 -15.67 10.40
C ARG A 328 -20.74 -15.99 9.52
N PHE A 329 -19.55 -15.47 9.85
CA PHE A 329 -18.32 -15.74 9.11
C PHE A 329 -17.90 -17.21 9.17
N LEU A 330 -18.25 -17.90 10.26
CA LEU A 330 -17.94 -19.30 10.48
C LEU A 330 -19.21 -20.18 10.51
N LYS A 331 -20.32 -19.73 9.93
CA LYS A 331 -21.64 -20.42 10.02
C LYS A 331 -21.58 -21.87 9.53
N TRP A 332 -20.75 -22.10 8.52
CA TRP A 332 -20.55 -23.39 7.88
C TRP A 332 -19.54 -24.29 8.61
N GLU A 333 -18.67 -23.73 9.45
CA GLU A 333 -17.68 -24.50 10.19
C GLU A 333 -18.25 -24.95 11.54
N ARG A 334 -18.38 -26.27 11.69
CA ARG A 334 -18.99 -26.93 12.85
C ARG A 334 -17.94 -27.52 13.79
N ASP A 335 -16.70 -27.71 13.33
CA ASP A 335 -15.62 -28.23 14.16
C ASP A 335 -15.14 -27.15 15.15
N PRO A 336 -15.26 -27.38 16.48
CA PRO A 336 -14.82 -26.42 17.48
C PRO A 336 -13.32 -26.13 17.42
N VAL A 337 -12.49 -27.08 16.98
CA VAL A 337 -11.02 -26.90 16.85
C VAL A 337 -10.72 -25.93 15.71
N ARG A 338 -11.33 -26.13 14.54
CA ARG A 338 -11.18 -25.23 13.39
C ARG A 338 -11.72 -23.83 13.67
N ARG A 339 -12.84 -23.72 14.40
CA ARG A 339 -13.35 -22.41 14.85
C ARG A 339 -12.37 -21.70 15.80
N ALA A 340 -11.78 -22.43 16.74
CA ALA A 340 -10.76 -21.88 17.63
C ALA A 340 -9.49 -21.46 16.87
N ALA A 341 -9.05 -22.28 15.91
CA ALA A 341 -7.91 -22.02 15.05
C ALA A 341 -8.13 -20.76 14.18
N ALA A 342 -9.33 -20.60 13.59
CA ALA A 342 -9.68 -19.41 12.83
C ALA A 342 -9.64 -18.13 13.68
N LEU A 343 -10.03 -18.19 14.96
CA LEU A 343 -9.92 -17.07 15.89
C LEU A 343 -8.46 -16.80 16.27
N ALA A 344 -7.69 -17.83 16.59
CA ALA A 344 -6.27 -17.69 16.95
C ALA A 344 -5.44 -17.09 15.81
N GLY A 345 -5.65 -17.57 14.57
CA GLY A 345 -4.99 -17.07 13.37
C GLY A 345 -5.32 -15.62 13.01
N ALA A 346 -6.39 -15.05 13.59
CA ALA A 346 -6.75 -13.64 13.38
C ALA A 346 -5.91 -12.68 14.24
N LEU A 347 -5.25 -13.16 15.31
CA LEU A 347 -4.49 -12.31 16.24
C LEU A 347 -3.30 -11.62 15.57
N PRO A 348 -2.44 -12.32 14.80
CA PRO A 348 -1.32 -11.69 14.09
C PRO A 348 -1.80 -10.72 13.01
N ARG A 349 -0.97 -9.72 12.69
CA ARG A 349 -1.21 -8.82 11.54
C ARG A 349 -0.89 -9.50 10.21
N ARG A 350 0.15 -10.32 10.22
CA ARG A 350 0.58 -11.21 9.14
C ARG A 350 0.81 -12.58 9.73
N LEU A 351 0.41 -13.60 8.99
CA LEU A 351 0.43 -14.99 9.44
C LEU A 351 1.29 -15.80 8.48
N ASP A 352 2.31 -16.45 9.02
CA ASP A 352 3.00 -17.57 8.38
C ASP A 352 2.77 -18.84 9.22
N GLU A 353 3.28 -19.98 8.76
CA GLU A 353 3.09 -21.26 9.43
C GLU A 353 3.65 -21.27 10.86
N ASP A 354 4.82 -20.65 11.07
CA ASP A 354 5.50 -20.60 12.37
C ASP A 354 4.78 -19.67 13.37
N VAL A 355 4.33 -18.50 12.91
CA VAL A 355 3.49 -17.59 13.71
C VAL A 355 2.17 -18.29 14.04
N PHE A 356 1.58 -19.05 13.11
CA PHE A 356 0.36 -19.80 13.36
C PHE A 356 0.55 -20.87 14.44
N ARG A 357 1.64 -21.65 14.37
CA ARG A 357 2.02 -22.63 15.40
C ARG A 357 2.15 -22.00 16.79
N SER A 358 2.61 -20.75 16.88
CA SER A 358 2.73 -20.05 18.16
C SER A 358 1.40 -19.70 18.85
N VAL A 359 0.28 -19.71 18.11
CA VAL A 359 -1.04 -19.26 18.62
C VAL A 359 -2.08 -20.37 18.76
N VAL A 360 -1.94 -21.46 18.02
CA VAL A 360 -2.82 -22.63 18.14
C VAL A 360 -2.31 -23.59 19.21
N ASP A 361 -3.23 -24.17 19.96
CA ASP A 361 -2.90 -25.16 20.98
C ASP A 361 -3.04 -26.57 20.35
N GLY A 362 -2.00 -27.41 20.46
CA GLY A 362 -1.98 -28.77 19.91
C GLY A 362 -0.60 -29.21 19.41
N PRO A 363 -0.44 -30.48 18.97
CA PRO A 363 0.77 -30.96 18.32
C PRO A 363 0.99 -30.33 16.93
N GLU A 364 2.24 -30.24 16.48
CA GLU A 364 2.63 -29.59 15.22
C GLU A 364 1.87 -30.13 14.01
N GLU A 365 1.73 -31.44 13.87
CA GLU A 365 0.98 -32.08 12.77
C GLU A 365 -0.48 -31.60 12.68
N GLN A 366 -1.10 -31.32 13.84
CA GLN A 366 -2.46 -30.77 13.89
C GLN A 366 -2.48 -29.29 13.50
N ALA A 367 -1.48 -28.51 13.92
CA ALA A 367 -1.33 -27.12 13.53
C ALA A 367 -1.16 -26.99 12.01
N ASP A 368 -0.35 -27.85 11.39
CA ASP A 368 -0.10 -27.82 9.95
C ASP A 368 -1.38 -28.13 9.15
N ALA A 369 -2.14 -29.14 9.57
CA ALA A 369 -3.44 -29.46 8.97
C ALA A 369 -4.46 -28.33 9.12
N LEU A 370 -4.47 -27.63 10.26
CA LEU A 370 -5.32 -26.46 10.51
C LEU A 370 -4.89 -25.24 9.68
N PHE A 371 -3.58 -25.05 9.48
CA PHE A 371 -3.04 -23.98 8.65
C PHE A 371 -3.41 -24.19 7.17
N ALA A 372 -3.24 -25.41 6.67
CA ALA A 372 -3.64 -25.78 5.31
C ALA A 372 -5.15 -25.58 5.08
N TRP A 373 -5.99 -25.92 6.07
CA TRP A 373 -7.42 -25.62 6.02
C TRP A 373 -7.69 -24.11 6.01
N LEU A 374 -7.03 -23.35 6.88
CA LEU A 374 -7.22 -21.89 7.01
C LEU A 374 -6.86 -21.14 5.72
N ARG A 375 -5.84 -21.61 4.99
CA ARG A 375 -5.45 -21.09 3.66
C ARG A 375 -6.58 -21.13 2.63
N GLY A 376 -7.47 -22.11 2.73
CA GLY A 376 -8.62 -22.24 1.84
C GLY A 376 -9.83 -21.39 2.24
N MET A 377 -9.76 -20.63 3.34
CA MET A 377 -10.88 -19.83 3.83
C MET A 377 -10.99 -18.51 3.06
N PRO A 378 -12.19 -18.10 2.64
CA PRO A 378 -12.34 -17.02 1.67
C PRO A 378 -12.17 -15.61 2.27
N PHE A 379 -12.06 -15.52 3.60
CA PHE A 379 -11.72 -14.28 4.33
C PHE A 379 -10.21 -14.14 4.60
N VAL A 380 -9.39 -15.08 4.11
CA VAL A 380 -7.95 -15.05 4.20
C VAL A 380 -7.36 -14.87 2.80
N SER A 381 -6.43 -13.95 2.66
CA SER A 381 -5.65 -13.76 1.44
C SER A 381 -4.20 -14.16 1.68
N GLU A 382 -3.55 -14.68 0.64
CA GLU A 382 -2.15 -15.03 0.66
C GLU A 382 -1.40 -14.19 -0.38
N ARG A 383 -0.27 -13.62 0.04
CA ARG A 383 0.66 -12.89 -0.83
C ARG A 383 2.08 -13.13 -0.35
N ASP A 384 2.97 -13.55 -1.25
CA ASP A 384 4.39 -13.79 -0.98
C ASP A 384 4.63 -14.76 0.21
N GLY A 385 3.83 -15.84 0.28
CA GLY A 385 3.91 -16.84 1.36
C GLY A 385 3.38 -16.36 2.72
N ARG A 386 2.88 -15.12 2.81
CA ARG A 386 2.31 -14.54 4.03
C ARG A 386 0.81 -14.39 3.88
N MET A 387 0.06 -14.84 4.89
CA MET A 387 -1.39 -14.75 4.95
C MET A 387 -1.84 -13.53 5.74
N SER A 388 -2.98 -12.97 5.36
CA SER A 388 -3.63 -11.88 6.09
C SER A 388 -5.14 -12.08 6.10
N TYR A 389 -5.77 -11.78 7.24
CA TYR A 389 -7.23 -11.78 7.33
C TYR A 389 -7.76 -10.47 6.78
N HIS A 390 -8.86 -10.53 6.05
CA HIS A 390 -9.58 -9.32 5.65
C HIS A 390 -10.04 -8.55 6.90
N GLY A 391 -9.73 -7.24 6.99
CA GLY A 391 -9.93 -6.43 8.21
C GLY A 391 -11.36 -6.47 8.76
N VAL A 392 -12.35 -6.50 7.86
CA VAL A 392 -13.79 -6.64 8.15
C VAL A 392 -14.13 -7.90 8.96
N VAL A 393 -13.41 -9.00 8.73
CA VAL A 393 -13.60 -10.27 9.45
C VAL A 393 -12.71 -10.32 10.70
N ARG A 394 -11.48 -9.82 10.57
CA ARG A 394 -10.49 -9.79 11.64
C ARG A 394 -10.98 -8.98 12.85
N ALA A 395 -11.48 -7.76 12.66
CA ALA A 395 -11.83 -6.87 13.76
C ALA A 395 -12.91 -7.47 14.73
N PRO A 396 -14.03 -8.03 14.24
CA PRO A 396 -14.97 -8.74 15.12
C PRO A 396 -14.37 -9.97 15.82
N MET A 397 -13.49 -10.72 15.15
CA MET A 397 -12.81 -11.87 15.76
C MET A 397 -11.90 -11.46 16.92
N LEU A 398 -11.16 -10.35 16.78
CA LEU A 398 -10.33 -9.80 17.83
C LEU A 398 -11.17 -9.33 19.01
N ARG A 399 -12.21 -8.53 18.73
CA ARG A 399 -13.09 -8.01 19.77
C ARG A 399 -13.79 -9.13 20.56
N LEU A 400 -14.29 -10.15 19.86
CA LEU A 400 -14.89 -11.32 20.50
C LEU A 400 -13.90 -12.01 21.46
N GLN A 401 -12.66 -12.21 21.03
CA GLN A 401 -11.63 -12.85 21.87
C GLN A 401 -11.30 -12.00 23.10
N ARG A 402 -11.13 -10.69 22.91
CA ARG A 402 -10.84 -9.72 23.97
C ARG A 402 -11.94 -9.70 25.03
N LEU A 403 -13.21 -9.64 24.61
CA LEU A 403 -14.36 -9.59 25.52
C LEU A 403 -14.64 -10.92 26.20
N ARG A 404 -14.46 -12.05 25.50
CA ARG A 404 -14.75 -13.38 26.04
C ARG A 404 -13.72 -13.82 27.08
N SER A 405 -12.44 -13.49 26.88
CA SER A 405 -11.38 -13.85 27.82
C SER A 405 -10.26 -12.81 27.79
N PRO A 406 -10.35 -11.74 28.62
CA PRO A 406 -9.31 -10.71 28.70
C PRO A 406 -7.93 -11.27 29.10
N ARG A 407 -7.92 -12.28 29.97
CA ARG A 407 -6.70 -12.99 30.37
C ARG A 407 -6.11 -13.80 29.21
N GLY A 408 -6.93 -14.59 28.52
CA GLY A 408 -6.48 -15.37 27.37
C GLY A 408 -6.06 -14.49 26.18
N TRP A 409 -6.67 -13.32 26.01
CA TRP A 409 -6.23 -12.28 25.08
C TRP A 409 -4.80 -11.83 25.42
N THR A 410 -4.55 -11.45 26.66
CA THR A 410 -3.24 -10.99 27.14
C THR A 410 -2.18 -12.07 26.98
N GLU A 411 -2.48 -13.31 27.39
CA GLU A 411 -1.56 -14.46 27.30
C GLU A 411 -1.20 -14.77 25.85
N ARG A 412 -2.17 -14.78 24.92
CA ARG A 412 -1.90 -15.06 23.51
C ARG A 412 -1.11 -13.96 22.81
N HIS A 413 -1.42 -12.69 23.08
CA HIS A 413 -0.62 -11.59 22.56
C HIS A 413 0.80 -11.58 23.16
N THR A 414 0.96 -11.98 24.43
CA THR A 414 2.30 -12.13 25.03
C THR A 414 3.09 -13.24 24.32
N ARG A 415 2.49 -14.42 24.08
CA ARG A 415 3.13 -15.51 23.32
C ARG A 415 3.59 -15.06 21.93
N LEU A 416 2.76 -14.28 21.24
CA LEU A 416 3.10 -13.71 19.93
C LEU A 416 4.25 -12.72 20.02
N ALA A 417 4.22 -11.80 20.98
CA ALA A 417 5.31 -10.86 21.20
C ALA A 417 6.64 -11.60 21.46
N ASP A 418 6.62 -12.65 22.29
CA ASP A 418 7.80 -13.47 22.57
C ASP A 418 8.29 -14.21 21.31
N ALA A 419 7.39 -14.69 20.45
CA ALA A 419 7.74 -15.35 19.20
C ALA A 419 8.41 -14.39 18.21
N TYR A 420 7.84 -13.19 18.02
CA TYR A 420 8.46 -12.14 17.21
C TYR A 420 9.81 -11.69 17.79
N GLY A 421 9.90 -11.52 19.12
CA GLY A 421 11.12 -11.13 19.81
C GLY A 421 12.26 -12.14 19.67
N ARG A 422 11.95 -13.45 19.72
CA ARG A 422 12.94 -14.52 19.46
C ARG A 422 13.47 -14.47 18.03
N ARG A 423 12.56 -14.44 17.04
CA ARG A 423 12.95 -14.33 15.62
C ARG A 423 13.74 -13.05 15.34
N ARG A 424 13.36 -11.93 15.96
CA ARG A 424 14.11 -10.67 15.86
C ARG A 424 15.52 -10.81 16.40
N ALA A 425 15.70 -11.46 17.56
CA ALA A 425 17.00 -11.67 18.16
C ALA A 425 17.88 -12.65 17.34
N GLU A 426 17.27 -13.64 16.71
CA GLU A 426 17.95 -14.54 15.76
C GLU A 426 18.44 -13.77 14.52
N ALA A 427 17.57 -12.95 13.91
CA ALA A 427 17.94 -12.09 12.78
C ALA A 427 19.02 -11.07 13.16
N GLU A 428 18.95 -10.51 14.37
CA GLU A 428 19.93 -9.55 14.89
C GLU A 428 21.31 -10.17 15.12
N ALA A 429 21.40 -11.47 15.40
CA ALA A 429 22.67 -12.16 15.66
C ALA A 429 23.60 -12.18 14.43
N ASP A 430 23.01 -12.11 13.23
CA ASP A 430 23.75 -12.09 11.96
C ASP A 430 24.09 -10.65 11.50
N LEU A 431 23.60 -9.63 12.22
CA LEU A 431 23.81 -8.22 11.90
C LEU A 431 24.92 -7.59 12.73
N ARG A 432 25.52 -6.52 12.21
CA ARG A 432 26.42 -5.69 13.02
C ARG A 432 25.61 -4.91 14.06
N PRO A 433 26.16 -4.66 15.27
CA PRO A 433 25.44 -3.97 16.35
C PRO A 433 24.86 -2.60 15.97
N GLU A 434 25.45 -1.91 15.00
CA GLU A 434 25.04 -0.57 14.57
C GLU A 434 24.01 -0.56 13.43
N GLU A 435 23.74 -1.73 12.82
CA GLU A 435 22.95 -1.87 11.60
C GLU A 435 21.51 -2.47 11.73
N PRO A 436 20.96 -2.89 12.91
CA PRO A 436 19.67 -3.59 12.93
C PRO A 436 18.51 -2.81 12.30
N TRP A 437 18.50 -1.49 12.44
CA TRP A 437 17.47 -0.63 11.87
C TRP A 437 17.58 -0.41 10.37
N ALA A 438 18.71 -0.75 9.74
CA ALA A 438 18.84 -0.75 8.28
C ALA A 438 18.20 -2.01 7.66
N ASP A 439 18.16 -3.11 8.41
CA ASP A 439 17.59 -4.37 7.96
C ASP A 439 16.05 -4.34 7.94
N GLU A 440 15.47 -4.80 6.83
CA GLU A 440 14.02 -4.80 6.64
C GLU A 440 13.31 -5.86 7.48
N GLU A 441 13.87 -7.07 7.54
CA GLU A 441 13.29 -8.19 8.28
C GLU A 441 13.27 -7.90 9.79
N TRP A 442 14.37 -7.39 10.33
CA TRP A 442 14.47 -6.97 11.72
C TRP A 442 13.41 -5.92 12.07
N ARG A 443 13.22 -4.91 11.21
CA ARG A 443 12.19 -3.87 11.42
C ARG A 443 10.78 -4.45 11.40
N GLU A 444 10.48 -5.36 10.47
CA GLU A 444 9.18 -6.04 10.42
C GLU A 444 8.91 -6.87 11.68
N LEU A 445 9.91 -7.62 12.15
CA LEU A 445 9.81 -8.43 13.37
C LEU A 445 9.62 -7.54 14.60
N ARG A 446 10.35 -6.42 14.68
CA ARG A 446 10.22 -5.44 15.77
C ARG A 446 8.85 -4.74 15.78
N LEU A 447 8.28 -4.46 14.61
CA LEU A 447 6.90 -3.99 14.49
C LEU A 447 5.90 -5.05 14.97
N GLY A 448 6.10 -6.32 14.60
CA GLY A 448 5.27 -7.43 15.07
C GLY A 448 5.27 -7.55 16.60
N GLU A 449 6.47 -7.59 17.19
CA GLU A 449 6.68 -7.60 18.64
C GLU A 449 5.95 -6.44 19.33
N SER A 450 6.18 -5.20 18.88
CA SER A 450 5.58 -3.98 19.44
C SER A 450 4.06 -3.97 19.36
N TYR A 451 3.48 -4.41 18.24
CA TYR A 451 2.03 -4.50 18.09
C TYR A 451 1.42 -5.46 19.11
N HIS A 452 2.03 -6.63 19.29
CA HIS A 452 1.53 -7.63 20.22
C HIS A 452 1.71 -7.21 21.68
N LEU A 453 2.81 -6.51 22.02
CA LEU A 453 3.01 -5.92 23.34
C LEU A 453 1.97 -4.84 23.66
N LEU A 454 1.64 -3.96 22.70
CA LEU A 454 0.58 -2.96 22.87
C LEU A 454 -0.79 -3.61 23.06
N CYS A 455 -1.09 -4.66 22.30
CA CYS A 455 -2.34 -5.40 22.47
C CYS A 455 -2.44 -6.12 23.82
N ALA A 456 -1.34 -6.69 24.32
CA ALA A 456 -1.32 -7.39 25.61
C ALA A 456 -1.37 -6.41 26.80
N ARG A 457 -0.54 -5.37 26.78
CA ARG A 457 -0.31 -4.46 27.91
C ARG A 457 -0.07 -3.02 27.42
N PRO A 458 -1.10 -2.34 26.92
CA PRO A 458 -0.95 -1.06 26.21
C PRO A 458 -0.24 0.01 27.03
N ARG A 459 -0.59 0.16 28.31
CA ARG A 459 0.03 1.15 29.22
C ARG A 459 1.51 0.89 29.47
N ALA A 460 1.93 -0.37 29.54
CA ALA A 460 3.31 -0.74 29.82
C ALA A 460 4.19 -0.70 28.56
N ALA A 461 3.63 -1.05 27.40
CA ALA A 461 4.36 -1.12 26.13
C ALA A 461 4.52 0.25 25.45
N LEU A 462 3.56 1.16 25.63
CA LEU A 462 3.53 2.43 24.91
C LEU A 462 4.82 3.26 25.02
N PRO A 463 5.46 3.46 26.20
CA PRO A 463 6.69 4.24 26.28
C PRO A 463 7.84 3.67 25.43
N ALA A 464 7.99 2.34 25.39
CA ALA A 464 9.01 1.68 24.58
C ALA A 464 8.74 1.83 23.07
N VAL A 465 7.47 1.72 22.66
CA VAL A 465 7.08 1.92 21.25
C VAL A 465 7.26 3.37 20.80
N LEU A 466 7.00 4.35 21.68
CA LEU A 466 7.29 5.75 21.38
C LEU A 466 8.80 6.00 21.26
N ALA A 467 9.62 5.33 22.06
CA ALA A 467 11.08 5.38 21.91
C ALA A 467 11.52 4.81 20.54
N ASP A 468 10.98 3.64 20.15
CA ASP A 468 11.25 3.04 18.85
C ASP A 468 10.80 3.94 17.69
N LEU A 469 9.65 4.63 17.83
CA LEU A 469 9.18 5.62 16.86
C LEU A 469 10.16 6.79 16.69
N VAL A 470 10.75 7.28 17.78
CA VAL A 470 11.79 8.33 17.72
C VAL A 470 13.05 7.80 17.04
N THR A 471 13.46 6.57 17.32
CA THR A 471 14.58 5.93 16.62
C THR A 471 14.29 5.77 15.13
N ALA A 472 13.08 5.37 14.75
CA ALA A 472 12.66 5.31 13.35
C ALA A 472 12.78 6.67 12.63
N CYS A 473 12.58 7.78 13.33
CA CYS A 473 12.74 9.12 12.73
C CYS A 473 14.18 9.41 12.27
N VAL A 474 15.19 8.73 12.82
CA VAL A 474 16.59 8.81 12.34
C VAL A 474 16.71 8.30 10.89
N HIS A 475 15.85 7.36 10.49
CA HIS A 475 15.88 6.68 9.21
C HIS A 475 14.90 7.27 8.17
N GLY A 476 14.26 8.40 8.49
CA GLY A 476 13.38 9.13 7.58
C GLY A 476 11.92 8.67 7.58
N ASP A 477 11.10 9.34 6.77
CA ASP A 477 9.63 9.23 6.77
C ASP A 477 9.11 7.81 6.51
N ASP A 478 9.75 7.07 5.60
CA ASP A 478 9.34 5.72 5.23
C ASP A 478 9.49 4.73 6.39
N ALA A 479 10.52 4.92 7.22
CA ALA A 479 10.71 4.13 8.42
C ALA A 479 9.68 4.47 9.50
N VAL A 480 9.18 5.70 9.55
CA VAL A 480 8.24 6.20 10.58
C VAL A 480 6.79 5.78 10.32
N ARG A 481 6.34 5.80 9.06
CA ARG A 481 4.94 5.50 8.70
C ARG A 481 4.42 4.14 9.21
N PRO A 482 5.19 3.03 9.19
CA PRO A 482 4.75 1.77 9.77
C PRO A 482 4.48 1.83 11.28
N TRP A 483 5.27 2.59 12.04
CA TRP A 483 5.12 2.74 13.49
C TRP A 483 3.89 3.56 13.87
N VAL A 484 3.64 4.65 13.15
CA VAL A 484 2.42 5.47 13.34
C VAL A 484 1.16 4.64 13.05
N ARG A 485 1.17 3.88 11.94
CA ARG A 485 0.07 2.94 11.61
C ARG A 485 -0.10 1.86 12.67
N LEU A 486 0.99 1.29 13.17
CA LEU A 486 0.97 0.30 14.23
C LEU A 486 0.30 0.81 15.51
N LEU A 487 0.56 2.05 15.93
CA LEU A 487 -0.09 2.65 17.09
C LEU A 487 -1.61 2.79 16.88
N ALA A 488 -2.03 3.26 15.70
CA ALA A 488 -3.45 3.37 15.37
C ALA A 488 -4.14 1.99 15.39
N GLU A 489 -3.58 1.01 14.69
CA GLU A 489 -4.11 -0.34 14.59
C GLU A 489 -4.17 -1.04 15.97
N ALA A 490 -3.07 -1.01 16.74
CA ALA A 490 -3.02 -1.62 18.06
C ALA A 490 -3.98 -0.95 19.05
N GLY A 491 -4.13 0.37 18.98
CA GLY A 491 -5.08 1.08 19.82
C GLY A 491 -6.53 0.64 19.58
N GLU A 492 -6.92 0.45 18.32
CA GLU A 492 -8.25 -0.03 17.95
C GLU A 492 -8.45 -1.49 18.39
N ASP A 493 -7.50 -2.36 18.04
CA ASP A 493 -7.58 -3.80 18.26
C ASP A 493 -7.53 -4.16 19.77
N ALA A 494 -6.74 -3.43 20.56
CA ALA A 494 -6.64 -3.61 22.02
C ALA A 494 -7.76 -2.92 22.80
N ASP A 495 -8.54 -2.06 22.13
CA ASP A 495 -9.44 -1.08 22.74
C ASP A 495 -8.75 -0.18 23.79
N ALA A 496 -7.56 0.29 23.46
CA ALA A 496 -6.75 1.13 24.32
C ALA A 496 -6.82 2.60 23.87
N GLU A 497 -7.73 3.36 24.50
CA GLU A 497 -7.98 4.78 24.17
C GLU A 497 -6.70 5.61 24.06
N ALA A 498 -5.82 5.53 25.06
CA ALA A 498 -4.56 6.29 25.04
C ALA A 498 -3.67 5.98 23.82
N VAL A 499 -3.62 4.70 23.40
CA VAL A 499 -2.80 4.27 22.25
C VAL A 499 -3.45 4.74 20.94
N ARG A 500 -4.79 4.65 20.83
CA ARG A 500 -5.55 5.19 19.68
C ARG A 500 -5.32 6.68 19.50
N THR A 501 -5.45 7.46 20.57
CA THR A 501 -5.26 8.91 20.54
C THR A 501 -3.86 9.26 20.05
N TRP A 502 -2.83 8.55 20.54
CA TRP A 502 -1.48 8.70 20.01
C TRP A 502 -1.40 8.38 18.51
N GLY A 503 -1.94 7.24 18.08
CA GLY A 503 -1.93 6.84 16.66
C GLY A 503 -2.61 7.86 15.74
N ALA A 504 -3.78 8.36 16.13
CA ALA A 504 -4.53 9.36 15.38
C ALA A 504 -3.78 10.70 15.28
N ASP A 505 -3.34 11.22 16.42
CA ASP A 505 -2.70 12.54 16.48
C ASP A 505 -1.33 12.53 15.78
N LEU A 506 -0.56 11.44 15.89
CA LEU A 506 0.72 11.28 15.17
C LEU A 506 0.51 11.15 13.66
N SER A 507 -0.57 10.50 13.24
CA SER A 507 -0.93 10.41 11.81
C SER A 507 -1.24 11.78 11.24
N GLU A 508 -2.04 12.58 11.95
CA GLU A 508 -2.37 13.95 11.55
C GLU A 508 -1.13 14.85 11.54
N ALA A 509 -0.31 14.79 12.60
CA ALA A 509 0.91 15.59 12.71
C ALA A 509 1.93 15.28 11.60
N LEU A 510 2.08 14.00 11.24
CA LEU A 510 2.95 13.58 10.14
C LEU A 510 2.42 14.05 8.77
N ALA A 511 1.11 13.96 8.55
CA ALA A 511 0.49 14.38 7.29
C ALA A 511 0.54 15.91 7.08
N GLY A 512 0.36 16.69 8.15
CA GLY A 512 0.35 18.16 8.07
C GLY A 512 1.73 18.83 8.18
N GLY A 513 2.67 18.24 8.93
CA GLY A 513 3.94 18.88 9.27
C GLY A 513 5.19 18.00 9.17
N GLY A 514 5.08 16.83 8.52
CA GLY A 514 6.21 15.90 8.36
C GLY A 514 6.81 15.45 9.70
N LEU A 515 8.10 15.11 9.69
CA LEU A 515 8.83 14.70 10.90
C LEU A 515 8.88 15.81 11.96
N ALA A 516 9.04 17.08 11.55
CA ALA A 516 9.07 18.20 12.48
C ALA A 516 7.76 18.34 13.27
N GLY A 517 6.62 18.18 12.57
CA GLY A 517 5.29 18.18 13.16
C GLY A 517 5.07 17.02 14.14
N LEU A 518 5.47 15.81 13.73
CA LEU A 518 5.39 14.60 14.55
C LEU A 518 6.24 14.72 15.83
N LEU A 519 7.50 15.12 15.71
CA LEU A 519 8.41 15.27 16.86
C LEU A 519 7.95 16.37 17.81
N ARG A 520 7.39 17.47 17.28
CA ARG A 520 6.76 18.52 18.10
C ARG A 520 5.60 17.96 18.94
N LEU A 521 4.75 17.11 18.37
CA LEU A 521 3.66 16.47 19.11
C LEU A 521 4.19 15.55 20.21
N LEU A 522 5.18 14.69 19.90
CA LEU A 522 5.83 13.81 20.87
C LEU A 522 6.42 14.61 22.04
N LEU A 523 7.23 15.62 21.74
CA LEU A 523 7.88 16.48 22.74
C LEU A 523 6.87 17.26 23.59
N GLY A 524 5.76 17.72 23.00
CA GLY A 524 4.70 18.43 23.71
C GLY A 524 3.90 17.56 24.69
N ARG A 525 3.94 16.24 24.53
CA ARG A 525 3.23 15.27 25.37
C ARG A 525 4.15 14.39 26.21
N ALA A 526 5.47 14.49 26.02
CA ALA A 526 6.48 13.77 26.76
C ALA A 526 6.31 13.99 28.28
N ARG A 527 6.54 12.95 29.08
CA ARG A 527 6.36 13.01 30.55
C ARG A 527 7.67 12.70 31.26
N GLY A 528 8.12 13.62 32.12
CA GLY A 528 9.32 13.41 32.94
C GLY A 528 10.57 13.21 32.09
N ASP A 529 11.50 12.38 32.55
CA ASP A 529 12.83 12.20 31.95
C ASP A 529 12.86 11.03 30.96
N GLU A 530 11.89 10.99 30.04
CA GLU A 530 11.85 9.97 28.99
C GLU A 530 13.16 9.97 28.17
N PRO A 531 13.87 8.83 28.06
CA PRO A 531 15.22 8.77 27.48
C PRO A 531 15.32 9.25 26.03
N TRP A 532 14.24 9.12 25.26
CA TRP A 532 14.20 9.50 23.85
C TRP A 532 14.06 11.02 23.62
N ARG A 533 13.80 11.81 24.66
CA ARG A 533 13.54 13.26 24.53
C ARG A 533 14.74 14.02 23.97
N ALA A 534 15.95 13.70 24.41
CA ALA A 534 17.17 14.35 23.90
C ALA A 534 17.31 14.12 22.39
N THR A 535 17.17 12.87 21.96
CA THR A 535 17.19 12.48 20.54
C THR A 535 16.07 13.12 19.74
N ALA A 536 14.85 13.18 20.29
CA ALA A 536 13.71 13.82 19.62
C ALA A 536 13.92 15.33 19.40
N TRP A 537 14.48 16.04 20.39
CA TRP A 537 14.87 17.45 20.21
C TRP A 537 15.93 17.62 19.13
N ALA A 538 16.98 16.79 19.12
CA ALA A 538 18.01 16.85 18.08
C ALA A 538 17.46 16.57 16.67
N LEU A 539 16.58 15.56 16.54
CA LEU A 539 15.94 15.24 15.26
C LEU A 539 15.00 16.34 14.76
N ARG A 540 14.29 17.00 15.68
CA ARG A 540 13.45 18.14 15.32
C ARG A 540 14.31 19.32 14.89
N ALA A 541 15.42 19.57 15.59
CA ALA A 541 16.40 20.58 15.21
C ALA A 541 16.98 20.31 13.81
N ASP A 542 17.33 19.06 13.49
CA ASP A 542 17.81 18.69 12.14
C ASP A 542 16.76 19.00 11.06
N ALA A 543 15.48 18.77 11.34
CA ALA A 543 14.40 19.10 10.42
C ALA A 543 14.25 20.62 10.24
N LEU A 544 14.24 21.38 11.35
CA LEU A 544 14.18 22.84 11.32
C LEU A 544 15.37 23.46 10.59
N ALA A 545 16.58 22.93 10.80
CA ALA A 545 17.78 23.41 10.13
C ALA A 545 17.73 23.20 8.61
N ARG A 546 17.19 22.06 8.14
CA ARG A 546 16.96 21.80 6.71
C ARG A 546 15.92 22.75 6.11
N ASP A 547 14.93 23.15 6.89
CA ASP A 547 13.89 24.10 6.47
C ASP A 547 14.33 25.58 6.59
N GLY A 548 15.58 25.85 6.98
CA GLY A 548 16.14 27.19 7.11
C GLY A 548 15.78 27.91 8.42
N ALA A 549 15.05 27.26 9.33
CA ALA A 549 14.68 27.81 10.64
C ALA A 549 15.85 27.68 11.65
N HIS A 550 17.00 28.26 11.31
CA HIS A 550 18.27 28.06 12.02
C HIS A 550 18.23 28.44 13.50
N GLU A 551 17.61 29.57 13.86
CA GLU A 551 17.51 30.00 15.27
C GLU A 551 16.76 28.97 16.13
N GLN A 552 15.62 28.49 15.65
CA GLN A 552 14.82 27.47 16.35
C GLN A 552 15.55 26.12 16.42
N ALA A 553 16.29 25.76 15.37
CA ALA A 553 17.12 24.57 15.39
C ALA A 553 18.21 24.66 16.47
N LEU A 554 18.90 25.79 16.59
CA LEU A 554 19.93 26.02 17.62
C LEU A 554 19.35 25.94 19.04
N GLU A 555 18.15 26.48 19.28
CA GLU A 555 17.44 26.31 20.55
C GLU A 555 17.14 24.84 20.86
N ASP A 556 16.62 24.11 19.88
CA ASP A 556 16.24 22.70 20.05
C ASP A 556 17.49 21.81 20.27
N TYR A 557 18.61 22.07 19.59
CA TYR A 557 19.89 21.42 19.93
C TYR A 557 20.34 21.76 21.35
N GLY A 558 20.16 23.01 21.81
CA GLY A 558 20.42 23.40 23.19
C GLY A 558 19.58 22.59 24.20
N ARG A 559 18.29 22.39 23.91
CA ARG A 559 17.40 21.54 24.73
C ARG A 559 17.84 20.09 24.73
N ALA A 560 18.25 19.55 23.57
CA ALA A 560 18.76 18.20 23.46
C ALA A 560 20.00 18.00 24.35
N LEU A 561 20.96 18.93 24.28
CA LEU A 561 22.22 18.86 25.02
C LEU A 561 22.09 19.18 26.51
N ALA A 562 21.04 19.91 26.91
CA ALA A 562 20.70 20.07 28.32
C ALA A 562 20.20 18.76 28.95
N LEU A 563 19.60 17.87 28.16
CA LEU A 563 19.14 16.55 28.59
C LEU A 563 20.25 15.50 28.49
N ASP A 564 21.01 15.51 27.39
CA ASP A 564 22.15 14.64 27.16
C ASP A 564 23.35 15.43 26.60
N PRO A 565 24.27 15.87 27.48
CA PRO A 565 25.47 16.61 27.06
C PRO A 565 26.44 15.82 26.18
N ALA A 566 26.31 14.49 26.12
CA ALA A 566 27.14 13.60 25.31
C ALA A 566 26.49 13.22 23.97
N LEU A 567 25.32 13.80 23.64
CA LEU A 567 24.61 13.48 22.40
C LEU A 567 25.34 14.05 21.17
N VAL A 568 26.18 13.21 20.56
CA VAL A 568 27.02 13.56 19.39
C VAL A 568 26.19 14.12 18.24
N ARG A 569 25.00 13.57 17.98
CA ARG A 569 24.10 14.06 16.92
C ARG A 569 23.77 15.54 17.10
N ALA A 570 23.47 15.96 18.34
CA ALA A 570 23.08 17.33 18.62
C ALA A 570 24.27 18.30 18.49
N HIS A 571 25.47 17.92 18.95
CA HIS A 571 26.67 18.72 18.73
C HIS A 571 27.00 18.86 17.23
N ARG A 572 26.98 17.76 16.46
CA ARG A 572 27.23 17.82 15.01
C ARG A 572 26.21 18.68 14.27
N GLY A 573 24.92 18.48 14.53
CA GLY A 573 23.85 19.25 13.89
C GLY A 573 23.92 20.74 14.24
N ARG A 574 24.22 21.06 15.50
CA ARG A 574 24.42 22.44 15.96
C ARG A 574 25.63 23.08 15.31
N ALA A 575 26.75 22.36 15.19
CA ALA A 575 27.94 22.85 14.51
C ALA A 575 27.67 23.23 13.05
N VAL A 576 27.02 22.33 12.29
CA VAL A 576 26.66 22.59 10.89
C VAL A 576 25.73 23.81 10.77
N THR A 577 24.76 23.93 11.69
CA THR A 577 23.80 25.06 11.68
C THR A 577 24.48 26.39 12.03
N ARG A 578 25.41 26.40 12.99
CA ARG A 578 26.23 27.56 13.32
C ARG A 578 27.15 27.96 12.17
N GLY A 579 27.80 27.00 11.53
CA GLY A 579 28.61 27.23 10.33
C GLY A 579 27.81 27.87 9.20
N GLY A 580 26.59 27.39 8.94
CA GLY A 580 25.70 27.96 7.93
C GLY A 580 25.22 29.39 8.23
N THR A 581 25.21 29.80 9.50
CA THR A 581 24.84 31.16 9.95
C THR A 581 26.04 32.08 10.18
N GLY A 582 27.27 31.58 9.95
CA GLY A 582 28.52 32.34 10.09
C GLY A 582 29.16 32.32 11.48
N ASP A 583 28.59 31.61 12.46
CA ASP A 583 29.19 31.38 13.78
C ASP A 583 30.21 30.23 13.71
N TYR A 584 31.34 30.48 13.04
CA TYR A 584 32.35 29.44 12.82
C TYR A 584 33.06 29.03 14.11
N GLU A 585 33.31 29.95 15.04
CA GLU A 585 33.93 29.63 16.33
C GLU A 585 33.04 28.75 17.20
N GLY A 586 31.74 29.06 17.28
CA GLY A 586 30.77 28.22 17.99
C GLY A 586 30.62 26.84 17.35
N ALA A 587 30.74 26.75 16.02
CA ALA A 587 30.75 25.47 15.31
C ALA A 587 32.00 24.64 15.63
N LEU A 588 33.18 25.25 15.65
CA LEU A 588 34.44 24.58 16.01
C LEU A 588 34.41 24.04 17.44
N ALA A 589 33.90 24.81 18.40
CA ALA A 589 33.75 24.35 19.79
C ALA A 589 32.83 23.12 19.93
N ASP A 590 31.75 23.05 19.15
CA ASP A 590 30.89 21.86 19.10
C ASP A 590 31.61 20.66 18.46
N LEU A 591 32.41 20.89 17.42
CA LEU A 591 33.16 19.84 16.72
C LEU A 591 34.32 19.29 17.55
N ASP A 592 34.96 20.11 18.37
CA ASP A 592 35.92 19.65 19.37
C ASP A 592 35.25 18.68 20.34
N ARG A 593 34.05 19.02 20.81
CA ARG A 593 33.28 18.12 21.67
C ARG A 593 32.88 16.82 20.97
N VAL A 594 32.55 16.89 19.67
CA VAL A 594 32.27 15.69 18.85
C VAL A 594 33.50 14.79 18.76
N LEU A 595 34.69 15.35 18.56
CA LEU A 595 35.94 14.58 18.47
C LEU A 595 36.36 13.98 19.82
N GLU A 596 36.06 14.64 20.95
CA GLU A 596 36.25 14.06 22.27
C GLU A 596 35.35 12.84 22.51
N LEU A 597 34.10 12.89 22.01
CA LEU A 597 33.10 11.84 22.19
C LEU A 597 33.27 10.67 21.22
N GLU A 598 33.63 10.97 19.97
CA GLU A 598 33.84 9.98 18.90
C GLU A 598 35.14 10.27 18.12
N PRO A 599 36.31 9.98 18.72
CA PRO A 599 37.61 10.30 18.14
C PRO A 599 37.94 9.46 16.91
N ASP A 600 37.37 8.26 16.78
CA ASP A 600 37.72 7.29 15.73
C ASP A 600 36.98 7.51 14.42
N ASN A 601 35.89 8.30 14.42
CA ASN A 601 35.10 8.53 13.22
C ASN A 601 35.82 9.54 12.30
N PRO A 602 36.31 9.15 11.11
CA PRO A 602 37.07 10.02 10.23
C PRO A 602 36.25 11.23 9.74
N TRP A 603 34.93 11.09 9.64
CA TRP A 603 34.06 12.17 9.21
C TRP A 603 34.08 13.36 10.17
N ASN A 604 34.29 13.12 11.47
CA ASN A 604 34.29 14.20 12.46
C ASN A 604 35.47 15.15 12.28
N VAL A 605 36.67 14.60 12.03
CA VAL A 605 37.86 15.43 11.82
C VAL A 605 37.80 16.13 10.46
N ILE A 606 37.22 15.48 9.45
CA ILE A 606 36.94 16.12 8.15
C ILE A 606 35.98 17.30 8.31
N LEU A 607 34.91 17.12 9.09
CA LEU A 607 33.92 18.16 9.34
C LEU A 607 34.51 19.36 10.08
N ARG A 608 35.38 19.12 11.08
CA ARG A 608 36.12 20.21 11.75
C ARG A 608 37.07 20.93 10.82
N GLY A 609 37.83 20.19 10.00
CA GLY A 609 38.72 20.78 9.00
C GLY A 609 37.98 21.65 7.97
N GLU A 610 36.78 21.24 7.55
CA GLU A 610 35.92 22.07 6.69
C GLU A 610 35.49 23.37 7.39
N HIS A 611 35.14 23.31 8.68
CA HIS A 611 34.74 24.51 9.42
C HIS A 611 35.94 25.42 9.71
N HIS A 612 37.15 24.88 9.93
CA HIS A 612 38.38 25.67 9.94
C HIS A 612 38.59 26.39 8.60
N ARG A 613 38.33 25.72 7.47
CA ARG A 613 38.43 26.32 6.13
C ARG A 613 37.44 27.48 5.96
N LEU A 614 36.21 27.31 6.43
CA LEU A 614 35.18 28.35 6.39
C LEU A 614 35.50 29.53 7.31
N ALA A 615 36.12 29.27 8.47
CA ALA A 615 36.60 30.29 9.40
C ALA A 615 37.83 31.07 8.89
N GLY A 616 38.53 30.57 7.86
CA GLY A 616 39.78 31.14 7.37
C GLY A 616 41.04 30.62 8.11
N HIS A 617 40.89 29.63 8.99
CA HIS A 617 41.97 28.94 9.67
C HIS A 617 42.61 27.90 8.73
N HIS A 618 43.32 28.39 7.71
CA HIS A 618 43.79 27.56 6.59
C HIS A 618 44.78 26.48 7.00
N ASP A 619 45.67 26.76 7.95
CA ASP A 619 46.69 25.80 8.40
C ASP A 619 46.06 24.65 9.21
N GLU A 620 45.15 24.98 10.12
CA GLU A 620 44.36 24.02 10.90
C GLU A 620 43.45 23.19 9.99
N ALA A 621 42.82 23.83 9.00
CA ALA A 621 42.01 23.13 8.00
C ALA A 621 42.82 22.09 7.24
N VAL A 622 44.02 22.46 6.76
CA VAL A 622 44.90 21.53 6.05
C VAL A 622 45.34 20.38 6.96
N ALA A 623 45.65 20.66 8.23
CA ALA A 623 46.04 19.62 9.20
C ALA A 623 44.91 18.60 9.44
N ASP A 624 43.71 19.08 9.77
CA ASP A 624 42.55 18.22 10.04
C ASP A 624 42.09 17.45 8.81
N LEU A 625 42.03 18.10 7.65
CA LEU A 625 41.62 17.44 6.40
C LEU A 625 42.66 16.40 5.97
N SER A 626 43.95 16.65 6.19
CA SER A 626 45.00 15.66 5.93
C SER A 626 44.88 14.44 6.84
N GLU A 627 44.55 14.66 8.11
CA GLU A 627 44.28 13.58 9.05
C GLU A 627 43.02 12.79 8.66
N GLY A 628 41.96 13.50 8.26
CA GLY A 628 40.73 12.91 7.74
C GLY A 628 40.97 12.06 6.49
N ILE A 629 41.73 12.56 5.53
CA ILE A 629 42.15 11.83 4.32
C ILE A 629 43.00 10.61 4.67
N ARG A 630 43.94 10.73 5.62
CA ARG A 630 44.76 9.60 6.06
C ARG A 630 43.91 8.46 6.62
N ARG A 631 42.83 8.79 7.33
CA ARG A 631 41.89 7.81 7.91
C ARG A 631 40.85 7.30 6.91
N ASN A 632 40.41 8.14 5.98
CA ASN A 632 39.52 7.79 4.89
C ASN A 632 39.99 8.38 3.55
N PRO A 633 40.90 7.70 2.85
CA PRO A 633 41.45 8.18 1.58
C PRO A 633 40.42 8.26 0.45
N ALA A 634 39.27 7.59 0.60
CA ALA A 634 38.20 7.58 -0.40
C ALA A 634 37.23 8.78 -0.27
N SER A 635 37.42 9.66 0.72
CA SER A 635 36.55 10.82 0.93
C SER A 635 36.85 11.93 -0.09
N GLU A 636 36.11 11.96 -1.20
CA GLU A 636 36.22 13.00 -2.21
C GLU A 636 35.99 14.41 -1.65
N PHE A 637 35.10 14.51 -0.65
CA PHE A 637 34.80 15.77 0.04
C PHE A 637 36.02 16.29 0.80
N ALA A 638 36.75 15.42 1.49
CA ALA A 638 37.93 15.84 2.26
C ALA A 638 39.05 16.33 1.34
N TRP A 639 39.30 15.62 0.22
CA TRP A 639 40.24 16.05 -0.81
C TRP A 639 39.86 17.40 -1.40
N ALA A 640 38.61 17.57 -1.85
CA ALA A 640 38.16 18.83 -2.44
C ALA A 640 38.20 19.99 -1.43
N SER A 641 37.85 19.72 -0.17
CA SER A 641 37.91 20.73 0.90
C SER A 641 39.35 21.14 1.20
N ARG A 642 40.31 20.20 1.22
CA ARG A 642 41.72 20.52 1.44
C ARG A 642 42.31 21.28 0.25
N GLY A 643 41.96 20.89 -0.97
CA GLY A 643 42.31 21.63 -2.18
C GLY A 643 41.79 23.07 -2.15
N ALA A 644 40.58 23.30 -1.64
CA ALA A 644 40.04 24.64 -1.45
C ALA A 644 40.78 25.43 -0.34
N ALA A 645 41.27 24.76 0.71
CA ALA A 645 42.11 25.40 1.72
C ALA A 645 43.48 25.82 1.12
N HIS A 646 44.14 24.93 0.37
CA HIS A 646 45.38 25.23 -0.35
C HIS A 646 45.21 26.37 -1.36
N GLU A 647 44.10 26.39 -2.12
CA GLU A 647 43.78 27.45 -3.08
C GLU A 647 43.67 28.83 -2.42
N ARG A 648 43.03 28.90 -1.23
CA ARG A 648 42.93 30.13 -0.45
C ARG A 648 44.26 30.55 0.18
N HIS A 649 45.09 29.58 0.55
CA HIS A 649 46.46 29.81 1.06
C HIS A 649 47.44 30.22 -0.06
N GLY A 650 47.09 29.99 -1.33
CA GLY A 650 47.91 30.33 -2.50
C GLY A 650 48.81 29.20 -3.03
N ASP A 651 48.72 28.01 -2.45
CA ASP A 651 49.43 26.82 -2.94
C ASP A 651 48.63 26.16 -4.07
N LEU A 652 48.77 26.72 -5.28
CA LEU A 652 47.99 26.31 -6.44
C LEU A 652 48.33 24.89 -6.93
N ASP A 653 49.57 24.43 -6.74
CA ASP A 653 50.00 23.09 -7.16
C ASP A 653 49.41 22.02 -6.25
N ALA A 654 49.46 22.22 -4.92
CA ALA A 654 48.80 21.32 -3.98
C ALA A 654 47.28 21.32 -4.15
N ALA A 655 46.68 22.49 -4.36
CA ALA A 655 45.25 22.61 -4.64
C ALA A 655 44.85 21.83 -5.88
N LEU A 656 45.62 21.95 -6.97
CA LEU A 656 45.36 21.24 -8.21
C LEU A 656 45.42 19.72 -8.01
N ALA A 657 46.46 19.21 -7.34
CA ALA A 657 46.62 17.79 -7.06
C ALA A 657 45.44 17.22 -6.25
N ASP A 658 44.98 17.95 -5.24
CA ASP A 658 43.86 17.56 -4.40
C ASP A 658 42.53 17.55 -5.18
N PHE A 659 42.27 18.57 -6.02
CA PHE A 659 41.08 18.58 -6.87
C PHE A 659 41.11 17.48 -7.94
N ASP A 660 42.27 17.20 -8.53
CA ASP A 660 42.45 16.09 -9.48
C ASP A 660 42.14 14.75 -8.80
N HIS A 661 42.59 14.56 -7.56
CA HIS A 661 42.29 13.36 -6.81
C HIS A 661 40.80 13.24 -6.46
N ALA A 662 40.19 14.33 -5.95
CA ALA A 662 38.76 14.37 -5.66
C ALA A 662 37.91 14.04 -6.90
N LEU A 663 38.30 14.55 -8.07
CA LEU A 663 37.62 14.30 -9.33
C LEU A 663 37.95 12.92 -9.94
N GLY A 664 39.07 12.32 -9.53
CA GLY A 664 39.36 10.90 -9.81
C GLY A 664 38.44 9.96 -9.04
N LEU A 665 38.12 10.30 -7.78
CA LEU A 665 37.16 9.57 -6.94
C LEU A 665 35.71 9.82 -7.38
N LYS A 666 35.37 11.08 -7.64
CA LYS A 666 34.03 11.51 -8.04
C LYS A 666 34.09 12.44 -9.25
N PRO A 667 34.04 11.90 -10.48
CA PRO A 667 34.16 12.69 -11.70
C PRO A 667 33.06 13.75 -11.85
N ASP A 668 31.85 13.49 -11.34
CA ASP A 668 30.67 14.37 -11.42
C ASP A 668 30.57 15.36 -10.24
N TYR A 669 31.70 15.69 -9.59
CA TYR A 669 31.70 16.64 -8.48
C TYR A 669 31.77 18.11 -8.98
N ALA A 670 30.61 18.68 -9.28
CA ALA A 670 30.47 20.04 -9.82
C ALA A 670 31.21 21.13 -9.01
N TRP A 671 31.15 21.04 -7.68
CA TRP A 671 31.83 21.98 -6.79
C TRP A 671 33.37 21.92 -6.93
N ALA A 672 33.94 20.72 -6.96
CA ALA A 672 35.37 20.53 -7.16
C ALA A 672 35.83 21.00 -8.55
N LEU A 673 35.03 20.76 -9.60
CA LEU A 673 35.31 21.27 -10.96
C LEU A 673 35.40 22.80 -10.99
N ALA A 674 34.39 23.48 -10.43
CA ALA A 674 34.36 24.94 -10.42
C ALA A 674 35.46 25.54 -9.51
N ARG A 675 35.78 24.90 -8.38
CA ARG A 675 36.94 25.28 -7.54
C ARG A 675 38.27 25.07 -8.26
N ARG A 676 38.47 23.96 -8.98
CA ARG A 676 39.65 23.75 -9.83
C ARG A 676 39.74 24.77 -10.97
N GLY A 677 38.59 25.23 -11.48
CA GLY A 677 38.51 26.39 -12.37
C GLY A 677 39.15 27.67 -11.81
N ARG A 678 39.03 27.93 -10.50
CA ARG A 678 39.73 29.04 -9.83
C ARG A 678 41.24 28.81 -9.74
N VAL A 679 41.67 27.56 -9.53
CA VAL A 679 43.10 27.21 -9.58
C VAL A 679 43.66 27.46 -10.99
N TRP A 680 42.93 27.05 -12.04
CA TRP A 680 43.30 27.35 -13.43
C TRP A 680 43.34 28.85 -13.73
N ARG A 681 42.47 29.65 -13.11
CA ARG A 681 42.54 31.12 -13.19
C ARG A 681 43.86 31.63 -12.62
N GLY A 682 44.28 31.14 -11.45
CA GLY A 682 45.56 31.50 -10.82
C GLY A 682 46.77 31.08 -11.66
N LEU A 683 46.70 29.91 -12.30
CA LEU A 683 47.73 29.39 -13.21
C LEU A 683 47.70 30.01 -14.63
N GLY A 684 46.67 30.79 -14.95
CA GLY A 684 46.50 31.43 -16.26
C GLY A 684 46.00 30.52 -17.39
N ASP A 685 45.60 29.28 -17.09
CA ASP A 685 45.10 28.34 -18.11
C ASP A 685 43.60 28.55 -18.39
N ARG A 686 43.32 29.42 -19.37
CA ARG A 686 41.94 29.78 -19.73
C ARG A 686 41.15 28.61 -20.32
N ALA A 687 41.82 27.73 -21.08
CA ALA A 687 41.15 26.64 -21.79
C ALA A 687 40.64 25.57 -20.82
N ARG A 688 41.50 25.11 -19.90
CA ARG A 688 41.11 24.13 -18.87
C ARG A 688 40.08 24.71 -17.90
N ARG A 689 40.19 26.00 -17.56
CA ARG A 689 39.18 26.70 -16.75
C ARG A 689 37.79 26.64 -17.37
N VAL A 690 37.64 27.02 -18.65
CA VAL A 690 36.33 26.99 -19.34
C VAL A 690 35.79 25.56 -19.41
N ALA A 691 36.63 24.59 -19.76
CA ALA A 691 36.21 23.19 -19.86
C ALA A 691 35.67 22.62 -18.52
N ASP A 692 36.34 22.90 -17.40
CA ASP A 692 35.88 22.47 -16.08
C ASP A 692 34.56 23.14 -15.69
N LEU A 693 34.41 24.43 -15.97
CA LEU A 693 33.19 25.20 -15.66
C LEU A 693 32.00 24.80 -16.55
N ASP A 694 32.23 24.50 -17.83
CA ASP A 694 31.22 23.92 -18.71
C ASP A 694 30.71 22.59 -18.17
N ARG A 695 31.63 21.73 -17.72
CA ARG A 695 31.26 20.45 -17.12
C ARG A 695 30.51 20.63 -15.79
N ALA A 696 30.94 21.57 -14.94
CA ALA A 696 30.25 21.88 -13.70
C ALA A 696 28.81 22.33 -13.95
N LEU A 697 28.58 23.20 -14.94
CA LEU A 697 27.25 23.70 -15.30
C LEU A 697 26.39 22.71 -16.07
N ALA A 698 26.99 21.74 -16.76
CA ALA A 698 26.25 20.61 -17.30
C ALA A 698 25.66 19.73 -16.18
N LEU A 699 26.36 19.62 -15.04
CA LEU A 699 25.92 18.88 -13.86
C LEU A 699 24.94 19.70 -12.99
N GLN A 700 25.17 21.01 -12.86
CA GLN A 700 24.33 21.92 -12.08
C GLN A 700 24.01 23.20 -12.88
N PRO A 701 22.97 23.15 -13.74
CA PRO A 701 22.64 24.27 -14.64
C PRO A 701 22.16 25.54 -13.92
N ASP A 702 21.53 25.38 -12.76
CA ASP A 702 20.88 26.42 -11.97
C ASP A 702 21.72 26.83 -10.76
N TRP A 703 23.00 27.10 -11.01
CA TRP A 703 23.95 27.50 -9.97
C TRP A 703 24.56 28.88 -10.24
N ALA A 704 24.09 29.89 -9.51
CA ALA A 704 24.49 31.29 -9.70
C ALA A 704 26.02 31.49 -9.64
N TRP A 705 26.68 30.88 -8.65
CA TRP A 705 28.15 30.94 -8.53
C TRP A 705 28.85 30.31 -9.73
N GLY A 706 28.47 29.09 -10.12
CA GLY A 706 29.07 28.41 -11.28
C GLY A 706 28.87 29.20 -12.58
N ARG A 707 27.69 29.78 -12.78
CA ARG A 707 27.38 30.66 -13.92
C ARG A 707 28.30 31.88 -13.94
N CYS A 708 28.44 32.53 -12.79
CA CYS A 708 29.28 33.71 -12.69
C CYS A 708 30.78 33.39 -12.88
N GLU A 709 31.26 32.24 -12.39
CA GLU A 709 32.63 31.78 -12.63
C GLU A 709 32.87 31.48 -14.12
N ARG A 710 31.90 30.86 -14.81
CA ARG A 710 32.02 30.63 -16.27
C ARG A 710 31.95 31.93 -17.07
N GLY A 711 31.05 32.85 -16.70
CA GLY A 711 30.99 34.19 -17.27
C GLY A 711 32.34 34.91 -17.15
N ASP A 712 32.97 34.87 -15.96
CA ASP A 712 34.33 35.40 -15.76
C ASP A 712 35.35 34.71 -16.68
N ALA A 713 35.20 33.40 -16.85
CA ALA A 713 36.08 32.63 -17.69
C ALA A 713 36.01 33.02 -19.17
N LEU A 714 34.79 33.23 -19.67
CA LEU A 714 34.48 33.65 -21.03
C LEU A 714 34.93 35.10 -21.28
N ARG A 715 34.62 36.03 -20.37
CA ARG A 715 35.03 37.43 -20.43
C ARG A 715 36.54 37.59 -20.56
N VAL A 716 37.31 36.93 -19.69
CA VAL A 716 38.79 36.98 -19.76
C VAL A 716 39.33 36.29 -21.03
N SER A 717 38.53 35.44 -21.68
CA SER A 717 38.86 34.84 -22.98
C SER A 717 38.40 35.69 -24.17
N GLY A 718 37.87 36.89 -23.94
CA GLY A 718 37.39 37.82 -24.97
C GLY A 718 36.03 37.45 -25.57
N ARG A 719 35.27 36.55 -24.92
CA ARG A 719 33.95 36.08 -25.35
C ARG A 719 32.87 36.79 -24.53
N ASP A 720 32.82 38.13 -24.63
CA ASP A 720 31.98 38.96 -23.77
C ASP A 720 30.48 38.74 -24.02
N GLU A 721 30.00 38.50 -25.26
CA GLU A 721 28.56 38.23 -25.48
C GLU A 721 28.10 36.95 -24.78
N GLU A 722 28.91 35.89 -24.79
CA GLU A 722 28.59 34.64 -24.11
C GLU A 722 28.66 34.79 -22.59
N ALA A 723 29.58 35.62 -22.08
CA ALA A 723 29.67 35.94 -20.67
C ALA A 723 28.40 36.65 -20.15
N LEU A 724 27.83 37.57 -20.94
CA LEU A 724 26.57 38.25 -20.58
C LEU A 724 25.44 37.26 -20.32
N ALA A 725 25.26 36.26 -21.19
CA ALA A 725 24.21 35.25 -21.01
C ALA A 725 24.34 34.47 -19.69
N ASP A 726 25.57 34.19 -19.25
CA ASP A 726 25.81 33.54 -17.96
C ASP A 726 25.60 34.47 -16.77
N TYR A 727 26.01 35.73 -16.87
CA TYR A 727 25.74 36.70 -15.81
C TYR A 727 24.25 37.00 -15.67
N ASP A 728 23.51 37.10 -16.78
CA ASP A 728 22.06 37.24 -16.78
C ASP A 728 21.41 36.07 -16.06
N ARG A 729 21.79 34.83 -16.41
CA ARG A 729 21.28 33.65 -15.73
C ARG A 729 21.68 33.60 -14.25
N ALA A 730 22.90 34.04 -13.91
CA ALA A 730 23.34 34.12 -12.51
C ALA A 730 22.48 35.10 -11.70
N LEU A 731 22.12 36.25 -12.28
CA LEU A 731 21.30 37.29 -11.66
C LEU A 731 19.80 36.94 -11.62
N GLU A 732 19.31 36.11 -12.54
CA GLU A 732 17.99 35.49 -12.42
C GLU A 732 17.91 34.53 -11.23
N LEU A 733 19.01 33.81 -10.95
CA LEU A 733 19.11 32.85 -9.85
C LEU A 733 19.38 33.55 -8.51
N ASP A 734 20.18 34.61 -8.51
CA ASP A 734 20.50 35.43 -7.34
C ASP A 734 20.49 36.93 -7.72
N PRO A 735 19.35 37.61 -7.51
CA PRO A 735 19.17 39.02 -7.86
C PRO A 735 20.05 40.02 -7.08
N ASP A 736 20.68 39.58 -5.99
CA ASP A 736 21.51 40.41 -5.12
C ASP A 736 23.01 40.06 -5.24
N TYR A 737 23.39 39.34 -6.30
CA TYR A 737 24.77 38.93 -6.51
C TYR A 737 25.67 40.05 -7.03
N ALA A 738 26.23 40.86 -6.13
CA ALA A 738 27.04 42.04 -6.44
C ALA A 738 28.21 41.76 -7.42
N TYR A 739 28.89 40.61 -7.27
CA TYR A 739 30.00 40.22 -8.16
C TYR A 739 29.52 39.97 -9.60
N ALA A 740 28.33 39.40 -9.79
CA ALA A 740 27.76 39.16 -11.12
C ALA A 740 27.39 40.47 -11.81
N TYR A 741 26.77 41.43 -11.10
CA TYR A 741 26.51 42.77 -11.64
C TYR A 741 27.80 43.46 -12.06
N ALA A 742 28.81 43.51 -11.18
CA ALA A 742 30.07 44.16 -11.52
C ALA A 742 30.74 43.52 -12.74
N SER A 743 30.72 42.19 -12.82
CA SER A 743 31.33 41.45 -13.93
C SER A 743 30.57 41.64 -15.24
N ARG A 744 29.23 41.66 -15.20
CA ARG A 744 28.36 41.97 -16.35
C ARG A 744 28.60 43.39 -16.85
N GLY A 745 28.72 44.35 -15.93
CA GLY A 745 28.98 45.75 -16.27
C GLY A 745 30.31 45.95 -17.00
N VAL A 746 31.35 45.21 -16.60
CA VAL A 746 32.64 45.20 -17.30
C VAL A 746 32.50 44.59 -18.71
N SER A 747 31.79 43.47 -18.87
CA SER A 747 31.56 42.87 -20.19
C SER A 747 30.73 43.77 -21.12
N LEU A 748 29.70 44.45 -20.59
CA LEU A 748 28.93 45.44 -21.34
C LEU A 748 29.83 46.58 -21.84
N SER A 749 30.73 47.08 -21.00
CA SER A 749 31.70 48.09 -21.38
C SER A 749 32.68 47.62 -22.45
N ASN A 750 33.17 46.37 -22.38
CA ASN A 750 34.02 45.79 -23.42
C ASN A 750 33.33 45.76 -24.80
N LEU A 751 32.01 45.59 -24.81
CA LEU A 751 31.17 45.61 -26.01
C LEU A 751 30.72 47.02 -26.43
N GLY A 752 31.20 48.07 -25.77
CA GLY A 752 30.86 49.47 -26.06
C GLY A 752 29.52 49.95 -25.46
N ARG A 753 28.82 49.10 -24.70
CA ARG A 753 27.54 49.42 -24.03
C ARG A 753 27.80 50.10 -22.67
N HIS A 754 28.47 51.25 -22.70
CA HIS A 754 29.00 51.90 -21.50
C HIS A 754 27.93 52.37 -20.51
N GLU A 755 26.79 52.87 -20.97
CA GLU A 755 25.67 53.30 -20.11
C GLU A 755 25.07 52.13 -19.30
N GLU A 756 24.81 51.01 -19.97
CA GLU A 756 24.29 49.80 -19.33
C GLU A 756 25.31 49.21 -18.35
N GLY A 757 26.59 49.22 -18.74
CA GLY A 757 27.66 48.74 -17.86
C GLY A 757 27.86 49.60 -16.61
N LEU A 758 27.68 50.91 -16.72
CA LEU A 758 27.71 51.83 -15.58
C LEU A 758 26.56 51.56 -14.61
N ALA A 759 25.34 51.34 -15.13
CA ALA A 759 24.17 51.02 -14.31
C ALA A 759 24.36 49.73 -13.49
N ASP A 760 24.96 48.70 -14.10
CA ASP A 760 25.30 47.45 -13.42
C ASP A 760 26.35 47.64 -12.32
N LEU A 761 27.41 48.42 -12.57
CA LEU A 761 28.41 48.73 -11.55
C LEU A 761 27.82 49.56 -10.41
N ASP A 762 26.92 50.49 -10.70
CA ASP A 762 26.17 51.24 -9.67
C ASP A 762 25.32 50.29 -8.82
N ARG A 763 24.65 49.30 -9.43
CA ARG A 763 23.90 48.27 -8.69
C ARG A 763 24.82 47.39 -7.83
N ALA A 764 25.96 46.99 -8.36
CA ALA A 764 26.96 46.23 -7.60
C ALA A 764 27.46 47.00 -6.37
N LEU A 765 27.69 48.31 -6.50
CA LEU A 765 28.12 49.18 -5.40
C LEU A 765 27.00 49.52 -4.42
N ALA A 766 25.74 49.53 -4.87
CA ALA A 766 24.60 49.62 -3.97
C ALA A 766 24.47 48.38 -3.08
N LEU A 767 24.81 47.20 -3.61
CA LEU A 767 24.81 45.92 -2.88
C LEU A 767 26.06 45.75 -2.00
N ASN A 768 27.22 46.20 -2.48
CA ASN A 768 28.47 46.22 -1.74
C ASN A 768 29.20 47.57 -1.93
N PRO A 769 28.98 48.55 -1.02
CA PRO A 769 29.60 49.87 -1.12
C PRO A 769 31.13 49.86 -1.09
N ASP A 770 31.73 48.84 -0.48
CA ASP A 770 33.19 48.71 -0.33
C ASP A 770 33.71 47.63 -1.29
N TYR A 771 33.45 47.83 -2.59
CA TYR A 771 33.90 46.93 -3.65
C TYR A 771 34.91 47.61 -4.58
N PRO A 772 36.23 47.58 -4.24
CA PRO A 772 37.27 48.33 -4.96
C PRO A 772 37.33 48.05 -6.46
N TRP A 773 37.14 46.79 -6.86
CA TRP A 773 37.17 46.39 -8.27
C TRP A 773 36.03 47.03 -9.07
N ALA A 774 34.82 47.09 -8.51
CA ALA A 774 33.68 47.75 -9.16
C ALA A 774 33.90 49.27 -9.24
N LEU A 775 34.46 49.89 -8.20
CA LEU A 775 34.82 51.33 -8.20
C LEU A 775 35.83 51.67 -9.29
N GLU A 776 36.87 50.84 -9.45
CA GLU A 776 37.91 51.01 -10.46
C GLU A 776 37.32 50.96 -11.87
N HIS A 777 36.56 49.91 -12.19
CA HIS A 777 35.95 49.77 -13.52
C HIS A 777 34.91 50.83 -13.81
N ARG A 778 34.16 51.27 -12.79
CA ARG A 778 33.24 52.39 -12.92
C ARG A 778 33.94 53.68 -13.33
N ALA A 779 35.07 54.00 -12.68
CA ALA A 779 35.88 55.17 -13.04
C ALA A 779 36.41 55.07 -14.47
N VAL A 780 36.88 53.88 -14.88
CA VAL A 780 37.37 53.61 -16.25
C VAL A 780 36.26 53.86 -17.29
N ILE A 781 35.03 53.39 -17.02
CA ILE A 781 33.89 53.61 -17.92
C ILE A 781 33.54 55.09 -18.03
N LEU A 782 33.45 55.80 -16.90
CA LEU A 782 33.15 57.23 -16.89
C LEU A 782 34.17 58.04 -17.69
N GLN A 783 35.46 57.68 -17.58
CA GLN A 783 36.50 58.31 -18.37
C GLN A 783 36.32 58.04 -19.88
N ARG A 784 36.07 56.78 -20.27
CA ARG A 784 35.81 56.42 -21.67
C ARG A 784 34.60 57.16 -22.26
N MET A 785 33.55 57.37 -21.46
CA MET A 785 32.36 58.12 -21.87
C MET A 785 32.61 59.63 -21.96
N ALA A 786 33.56 60.17 -21.20
CA ALA A 786 33.95 61.59 -21.28
C ALA A 786 34.89 61.87 -22.47
N ASP A 787 35.66 60.87 -22.90
CA ASP A 787 36.61 60.95 -24.00
C ASP A 787 36.00 60.62 -25.39
N ALA A 788 34.76 60.10 -25.42
CA ALA A 788 33.98 59.76 -26.62
C ALA A 788 33.05 60.90 -27.04
#